data_AF-A0A5C4SS11-F1
#
_entry.id   AF-A0A5C4SS11-F1
#
_cell.length_a   1.000
_cell.length_b   1.000
_cell.length_c   1.000
_cell.angle_alpha   90.00
_cell.angle_beta   90.00
_cell.angle_gamma   90.00
#
_symmetry.space_group_name_H-M   'P 1'
#
loop_
_entity.id
_entity.type
_entity.pdbx_description
1 polymer ?
#
loop_
_entity_poly.entity_id
_entity_poly.type
_entity_poly.pdbx_seq_one_letter_code
_entity_poly.pdbx_strand_id
1 'polypeptide(L)'
;MKRLLTLSGCFLLILGALNAQQRNVSVEGALKKWHKVTLNFQGKDLSENDAINPFLNYRLNVIFSNKNKTYVIPGFYAADGNAAETSATKGNVWKVRFMPDAIGEWSYKVSFRKGENIAVNDEINAGEPVDFDGVQGTFTITEADATGSDFRTKGRLQYVGERYLKHADTHESFIKGGADSPESFLGYYEFDQTPASHKYEPHAQDWKTGNPTWQNGKGKNIIGALNYLASKKMNSVYFLTMNIQGDGKDVWPWTSEHERYRFDCSKLDQWEIVFDHMDDLGLMLHIVTQETENELLLDIGETRVQRKLYYRELIARFAHHLGITWNLGEENGWQVWTPKAQNDKDRKAMARYIKQHDPYQNYVALHTHATTKGQDLFLTPLLGYEYLDGPSLQTHHPHDVHDISVKWINESKMFGKQWVITQDEIGPAHTGAKPDADDPEHNEIRAQVLWGNLMAGGAGVEWYFGYKFAHNDLNCEDWRSRDILWDQTHYALDFFKRYLPFETMHTADDLTANTHDYVLAHPRKVYAIYIPKVEETILDLTDSKSKFTIKWYNPRTGGDLVYGTVKTIKGGKPISIGFPPSNENDWVALVENTSKKSSKANESPKTTLNALQDFQIDNTSKVNYYTENKRGTLAINAAKTENRNEFASAFTIFKGNTGYYSATLNTIAENDGESEYAVYVNKEKLKTVSNPQTPYGFKATSLLLGKIYLKTNDTLEIASKAMTNGKIPEDHETAWSRGRWSSIILNPVSYTLKEALKDMTPFEEQNGFLEVEAEDYHFNSNNESPRKWYLQSKDNSVPFENTKEHSSSASGNAYIKALPDTRVTHKDPLIQGENFFPVPGTGGLVSYKVKINTPGQYYVWVRAYSSGPEDNGLHVGVDGTWPESGQRIQLCKGKHAWTWSSAQRVPKNHCGYPQTITLNFETPGEHIISFSMREDGFELDKWLLTQDKNVIPE
;
A
#
# COMPACT_ATOMS: atom_id res chain seq x y z
N MET A 1 54.78 -63.20 -18.80
CA MET A 1 55.09 -61.75 -18.74
C MET A 1 54.25 -60.96 -19.75
N LYS A 2 52.92 -61.07 -19.64
CA LYS A 2 51.93 -60.35 -20.45
C LYS A 2 50.75 -60.05 -19.51
N ARG A 3 50.89 -59.04 -18.64
CA ARG A 3 49.79 -58.54 -17.79
C ARG A 3 50.14 -57.27 -16.98
N LEU A 4 51.11 -56.46 -17.42
CA LEU A 4 51.50 -55.25 -16.67
C LEU A 4 51.61 -53.96 -17.49
N LEU A 5 51.08 -53.93 -18.72
CA LEU A 5 51.17 -52.74 -19.61
C LEU A 5 49.82 -52.22 -20.11
N THR A 6 48.70 -52.76 -19.62
CA THR A 6 47.35 -52.34 -20.03
C THR A 6 46.52 -51.68 -18.92
N LEU A 7 47.09 -51.43 -17.74
CA LEU A 7 46.39 -50.77 -16.64
C LEU A 7 46.75 -49.28 -16.44
N SER A 8 47.91 -48.80 -16.90
CA SER A 8 48.26 -47.37 -16.81
C SER A 8 47.62 -46.50 -17.91
N GLY A 9 47.16 -47.08 -19.02
CA GLY A 9 46.45 -46.34 -20.08
C GLY A 9 44.98 -46.06 -19.75
N CYS A 10 44.29 -46.94 -19.02
CA CYS A 10 42.88 -46.75 -18.65
C CYS A 10 42.70 -45.80 -17.46
N PHE A 11 43.69 -45.68 -16.57
CA PHE A 11 43.59 -44.75 -15.43
C PHE A 11 43.81 -43.28 -15.82
N LEU A 12 44.60 -43.02 -16.87
CA LEU A 12 44.79 -41.66 -17.43
C LEU A 12 43.63 -41.21 -18.33
N LEU A 13 42.87 -42.13 -18.94
CA LEU A 13 41.66 -41.79 -19.70
C LEU A 13 40.42 -41.55 -18.81
N ILE A 14 40.38 -42.13 -17.61
CA ILE A 14 39.27 -41.90 -16.65
C ILE A 14 39.50 -40.61 -15.82
N LEU A 15 40.74 -40.22 -15.55
CA LEU A 15 41.04 -38.90 -14.95
C LEU A 15 40.97 -37.73 -15.95
N GLY A 16 41.07 -38.00 -17.26
CA GLY A 16 40.78 -37.01 -18.30
C GLY A 16 39.28 -36.80 -18.54
N ALA A 17 38.45 -37.83 -18.38
CA ALA A 17 37.00 -37.74 -18.53
C ALA A 17 36.29 -37.14 -17.31
N LEU A 18 36.87 -37.26 -16.10
CA LEU A 18 36.34 -36.60 -14.89
C LEU A 18 36.70 -35.10 -14.78
N ASN A 19 37.70 -34.64 -15.54
CA ASN A 19 38.04 -33.20 -15.66
C ASN A 19 37.54 -32.54 -16.96
N ALA A 20 37.03 -33.31 -17.93
CA ALA A 20 36.39 -32.76 -19.14
C ALA A 20 34.93 -32.31 -18.91
N GLN A 21 34.37 -32.56 -17.74
CA GLN A 21 33.04 -32.12 -17.32
C GLN A 21 33.11 -31.00 -16.27
N GLN A 22 34.19 -30.21 -16.29
CA GLN A 22 34.32 -28.97 -15.55
C GLN A 22 33.56 -27.83 -16.28
N ARG A 23 32.23 -28.02 -16.30
CA ARG A 23 31.10 -27.07 -16.37
C ARG A 23 31.36 -25.69 -17.02
N ASN A 24 30.79 -25.50 -18.21
CA ASN A 24 30.67 -24.24 -18.97
C ASN A 24 29.69 -23.25 -18.31
N VAL A 25 29.94 -22.84 -17.06
CA VAL A 25 29.22 -21.74 -16.40
C VAL A 25 30.20 -20.59 -16.12
N SER A 26 30.02 -19.45 -16.79
CA SER A 26 30.77 -18.23 -16.43
C SER A 26 29.96 -17.41 -15.44
N VAL A 27 30.64 -16.85 -14.44
CA VAL A 27 30.08 -15.89 -13.48
C VAL A 27 30.74 -14.54 -13.77
N GLU A 28 29.92 -13.54 -14.08
CA GLU A 28 30.33 -12.21 -14.50
C GLU A 28 29.69 -11.12 -13.62
N GLY A 29 30.25 -9.91 -13.66
CA GLY A 29 29.83 -8.78 -12.85
C GLY A 29 30.66 -8.60 -11.58
N ALA A 30 30.41 -7.50 -10.87
CA ALA A 30 31.06 -7.23 -9.60
C ALA A 30 30.45 -8.13 -8.52
N LEU A 31 31.27 -8.99 -7.90
CA LEU A 31 30.85 -9.90 -6.82
C LEU A 31 30.71 -9.14 -5.48
N LYS A 32 29.76 -8.20 -5.46
CA LYS A 32 29.45 -7.29 -4.38
C LYS A 32 27.95 -7.29 -4.10
N LYS A 33 27.56 -7.00 -2.86
CA LYS A 33 26.16 -6.79 -2.51
C LYS A 33 25.61 -5.63 -3.36
N TRP A 34 24.36 -5.75 -3.79
CA TRP A 34 23.70 -4.76 -4.66
C TRP A 34 24.40 -4.50 -6.00
N HIS A 35 25.16 -5.47 -6.50
CA HIS A 35 25.70 -5.48 -7.85
C HIS A 35 25.20 -6.68 -8.63
N LYS A 36 24.83 -6.47 -9.89
CA LYS A 36 24.35 -7.55 -10.75
C LYS A 36 25.44 -8.60 -10.96
N VAL A 37 25.11 -9.85 -10.66
CA VAL A 37 25.90 -11.03 -10.97
C VAL A 37 25.20 -11.78 -12.10
N THR A 38 25.90 -12.03 -13.21
CA THR A 38 25.34 -12.76 -14.36
C THR A 38 25.97 -14.14 -14.43
N LEU A 39 25.14 -15.18 -14.47
CA LEU A 39 25.57 -16.54 -14.77
C LEU A 39 25.24 -16.84 -16.23
N ASN A 40 26.25 -17.18 -17.03
CA ASN A 40 26.06 -17.64 -18.40
C ASN A 40 26.23 -19.16 -18.47
N PHE A 41 25.30 -19.84 -19.12
CA PHE A 41 25.31 -21.28 -19.33
C PHE A 41 25.35 -21.57 -20.83
N GLN A 42 26.15 -22.56 -21.23
CA GLN A 42 26.15 -23.05 -22.60
C GLN A 42 25.24 -24.27 -22.73
N GLY A 43 24.16 -24.12 -23.48
CA GLY A 43 23.22 -25.19 -23.85
C GLY A 43 23.39 -25.63 -25.30
N LYS A 44 22.31 -26.12 -25.89
CA LYS A 44 22.23 -26.35 -27.34
C LYS A 44 22.23 -25.03 -28.10
N ASP A 45 22.80 -25.06 -29.30
CA ASP A 45 22.66 -23.97 -30.27
C ASP A 45 21.19 -23.90 -30.72
N LEU A 46 20.59 -22.73 -30.52
CA LEU A 46 19.19 -22.43 -30.79
C LEU A 46 19.09 -21.12 -31.58
N SER A 47 17.89 -20.75 -31.99
CA SER A 47 17.57 -19.44 -32.56
C SER A 47 16.23 -18.93 -32.05
N GLU A 48 16.04 -17.61 -32.03
CA GLU A 48 14.76 -16.94 -31.76
C GLU A 48 13.61 -17.54 -32.59
N ASN A 49 13.89 -18.02 -33.80
CA ASN A 49 12.92 -18.56 -34.75
C ASN A 49 12.86 -20.09 -34.79
N ASP A 50 13.52 -20.79 -33.87
CA ASP A 50 13.55 -22.26 -33.88
C ASP A 50 12.16 -22.88 -33.75
N ALA A 51 11.98 -24.03 -34.40
CA ALA A 51 10.72 -24.78 -34.38
C ALA A 51 10.26 -25.11 -32.95
N ILE A 52 11.20 -25.47 -32.07
CA ILE A 52 10.96 -25.56 -30.63
C ILE A 52 11.27 -24.20 -30.04
N ASN A 53 10.24 -23.42 -29.73
CA ASN A 53 10.39 -22.06 -29.23
C ASN A 53 11.28 -22.02 -27.96
N PRO A 54 12.46 -21.36 -27.98
CA PRO A 54 13.36 -21.31 -26.83
C PRO A 54 12.73 -20.57 -25.63
N PHE A 55 11.88 -19.58 -25.86
CA PHE A 55 11.29 -18.77 -24.79
C PHE A 55 10.14 -19.48 -24.08
N LEU A 56 9.36 -20.29 -24.81
CA LEU A 56 8.15 -20.94 -24.27
C LEU A 56 8.38 -22.39 -23.83
N ASN A 57 9.22 -23.13 -24.55
CA ASN A 57 9.39 -24.58 -24.38
C ASN A 57 10.64 -24.97 -23.59
N TYR A 58 11.33 -23.99 -23.01
CA TYR A 58 12.42 -24.20 -22.08
C TYR A 58 12.20 -23.33 -20.84
N ARG A 59 12.63 -23.82 -19.67
CA ARG A 59 12.58 -23.10 -18.40
C ARG A 59 13.90 -23.25 -17.67
N LEU A 60 14.66 -22.16 -17.60
CA LEU A 60 15.80 -22.04 -16.72
C LEU A 60 15.37 -21.37 -15.42
N ASN A 61 15.60 -22.02 -14.28
CA ASN A 61 15.54 -21.41 -12.96
C ASN A 61 16.83 -21.77 -12.21
N VAL A 62 17.39 -20.81 -11.46
CA VAL A 62 18.57 -21.05 -10.63
C VAL A 62 18.24 -20.69 -9.18
N ILE A 63 18.45 -21.67 -8.31
CA ILE A 63 18.20 -21.56 -6.88
C ILE A 63 19.50 -21.08 -6.24
N PHE A 64 19.55 -19.82 -5.81
CA PHE A 64 20.66 -19.25 -5.06
C PHE A 64 20.39 -19.38 -3.56
N SER A 65 21.40 -19.73 -2.77
CA SER A 65 21.29 -19.87 -1.32
C SER A 65 22.49 -19.30 -0.58
N ASN A 66 22.22 -18.50 0.45
CA ASN A 66 23.20 -17.97 1.41
C ASN A 66 22.57 -18.03 2.81
N LYS A 67 23.16 -18.84 3.70
CA LYS A 67 22.63 -19.08 5.05
C LYS A 67 21.16 -19.51 5.00
N ASN A 68 20.26 -18.66 5.48
CA ASN A 68 18.81 -18.87 5.52
C ASN A 68 18.05 -18.16 4.38
N LYS A 69 18.75 -17.51 3.45
CA LYS A 69 18.16 -16.86 2.28
C LYS A 69 18.19 -17.81 1.09
N THR A 70 17.07 -17.90 0.39
CA THR A 70 16.95 -18.66 -0.86
C THR A 70 16.17 -17.83 -1.88
N TYR A 71 16.72 -17.74 -3.09
CA TYR A 71 16.08 -17.09 -4.22
C TYR A 71 15.98 -18.08 -5.38
N VAL A 72 14.82 -18.13 -6.03
CA VAL A 72 14.64 -18.87 -7.29
C VAL A 72 14.58 -17.85 -8.41
N ILE A 73 15.70 -17.66 -9.11
CA ILE A 73 15.80 -16.65 -10.15
C ILE A 73 15.52 -17.28 -11.51
N PRO A 74 14.54 -16.77 -12.27
CA PRO A 74 14.32 -17.24 -13.63
C PRO A 74 15.44 -16.77 -14.56
N GLY A 75 15.84 -17.64 -15.48
CA GLY A 75 16.77 -17.35 -16.56
C GLY A 75 16.08 -17.32 -17.92
N PHE A 76 16.81 -16.83 -18.90
CA PHE A 76 16.33 -16.54 -20.25
C PHE A 76 17.33 -16.97 -21.33
N TYR A 77 16.84 -17.14 -22.55
CA TYR A 77 17.67 -17.41 -23.73
C TYR A 77 18.33 -16.12 -24.24
N ALA A 78 19.64 -16.17 -24.50
CA ALA A 78 20.47 -14.99 -24.76
C ALA A 78 21.30 -15.08 -26.04
N ALA A 79 20.85 -15.86 -27.03
CA ALA A 79 21.54 -16.05 -28.32
C ALA A 79 23.03 -16.40 -28.13
N ASP A 80 23.95 -15.56 -28.58
CA ASP A 80 25.40 -15.76 -28.46
C ASP A 80 26.00 -15.25 -27.14
N GLY A 81 25.18 -14.70 -26.25
CA GLY A 81 25.58 -14.13 -24.97
C GLY A 81 26.08 -12.69 -25.05
N ASN A 82 26.21 -12.11 -26.24
CA ASN A 82 26.68 -10.73 -26.46
C ASN A 82 25.80 -9.99 -27.49
N ALA A 83 24.50 -10.33 -27.53
CA ALA A 83 23.59 -9.93 -28.59
C ALA A 83 23.44 -8.41 -28.73
N ALA A 84 23.59 -7.63 -27.65
CA ALA A 84 23.59 -6.16 -27.74
C ALA A 84 24.67 -5.60 -28.69
N GLU A 85 25.82 -6.27 -28.78
CA GLU A 85 26.94 -5.90 -29.65
C GLU A 85 26.88 -6.58 -31.01
N THR A 86 26.42 -7.84 -31.07
CA THR A 86 26.51 -8.66 -32.28
C THR A 86 25.22 -8.68 -33.11
N SER A 87 24.11 -8.20 -32.56
CA SER A 87 22.76 -8.38 -33.12
C SER A 87 22.40 -9.85 -33.37
N ALA A 88 22.99 -10.78 -32.61
CA ALA A 88 22.78 -12.20 -32.83
C ALA A 88 21.37 -12.65 -32.44
N THR A 89 20.69 -13.34 -33.36
CA THR A 89 19.37 -13.96 -33.17
C THR A 89 19.45 -15.48 -32.92
N LYS A 90 20.67 -15.99 -32.73
CA LYS A 90 20.97 -17.40 -32.50
C LYS A 90 22.26 -17.58 -31.73
N GLY A 91 22.41 -18.75 -31.14
CA GLY A 91 23.54 -19.13 -30.32
C GLY A 91 23.11 -20.09 -29.23
N ASN A 92 24.03 -20.41 -28.33
CA ASN A 92 23.87 -21.45 -27.34
C ASN A 92 23.88 -20.94 -25.89
N VAL A 93 23.76 -19.62 -25.66
CA VAL A 93 23.89 -19.02 -24.33
C VAL A 93 22.54 -18.82 -23.67
N TRP A 94 22.49 -19.18 -22.40
CA TRP A 94 21.39 -18.88 -21.47
C TRP A 94 21.94 -18.05 -20.32
N LYS A 95 21.18 -17.07 -19.86
CA LYS A 95 21.59 -16.13 -18.81
C LYS A 95 20.66 -16.17 -17.61
N VAL A 96 21.22 -15.91 -16.45
CA VAL A 96 20.49 -15.58 -15.21
C VAL A 96 21.16 -14.36 -14.59
N ARG A 97 20.37 -13.32 -14.28
CA ARG A 97 20.84 -12.10 -13.61
C ARG A 97 20.38 -12.12 -12.16
N PHE A 98 21.32 -12.08 -11.23
CA PHE A 98 21.08 -12.14 -9.80
C PHE A 98 21.65 -10.91 -9.09
N MET A 99 20.82 -10.25 -8.29
CA MET A 99 21.19 -9.16 -7.40
C MET A 99 21.32 -9.65 -5.94
N PRO A 100 22.52 -10.00 -5.46
CA PRO A 100 22.73 -10.49 -4.10
C PRO A 100 22.50 -9.40 -3.06
N ASP A 101 21.80 -9.79 -1.98
CA ASP A 101 21.39 -8.93 -0.86
C ASP A 101 22.12 -9.26 0.45
N ALA A 102 23.17 -10.06 0.39
CA ALA A 102 23.97 -10.46 1.54
C ALA A 102 25.41 -10.76 1.14
N ILE A 103 26.33 -10.41 2.03
CA ILE A 103 27.74 -10.76 1.94
C ILE A 103 27.99 -12.24 2.28
N GLY A 104 29.12 -12.76 1.82
CA GLY A 104 29.58 -14.12 2.07
C GLY A 104 29.35 -15.06 0.89
N GLU A 105 29.57 -16.35 1.13
CA GLU A 105 29.45 -17.38 0.10
C GLU A 105 27.97 -17.61 -0.28
N TRP A 106 27.68 -17.51 -1.57
CA TRP A 106 26.43 -17.93 -2.19
C TRP A 106 26.67 -19.23 -2.94
N SER A 107 25.78 -20.20 -2.74
CA SER A 107 25.71 -21.41 -3.55
C SER A 107 24.57 -21.31 -4.54
N TYR A 108 24.67 -21.99 -5.67
CA TYR A 108 23.59 -22.07 -6.64
C TYR A 108 23.36 -23.50 -7.14
N LYS A 109 22.10 -23.80 -7.49
CA LYS A 109 21.68 -25.04 -8.14
C LYS A 109 20.76 -24.74 -9.32
N VAL A 110 21.06 -25.32 -10.47
CA VAL A 110 20.33 -25.09 -11.71
C VAL A 110 19.20 -26.11 -11.90
N SER A 111 18.05 -25.63 -12.35
CA SER A 111 16.97 -26.43 -12.94
C SER A 111 16.74 -25.94 -14.36
N PHE A 112 17.04 -26.78 -15.35
CA PHE A 112 16.84 -26.46 -16.77
C PHE A 112 15.97 -27.53 -17.42
N ARG A 113 14.73 -27.12 -17.76
CA ARG A 113 13.67 -28.02 -18.17
C ARG A 113 13.22 -27.72 -19.59
N LYS A 114 12.84 -28.78 -20.31
CA LYS A 114 12.23 -28.71 -21.64
C LYS A 114 10.85 -29.37 -21.61
N GLY A 115 9.87 -28.76 -22.27
CA GLY A 115 8.53 -29.30 -22.39
C GLY A 115 7.58 -28.29 -23.02
N GLU A 116 6.38 -28.74 -23.39
CA GLU A 116 5.34 -27.86 -23.93
C GLU A 116 4.95 -26.79 -22.90
N ASN A 117 5.04 -25.52 -23.29
CA ASN A 117 4.69 -24.36 -22.45
C ASN A 117 5.38 -24.34 -21.08
N ILE A 118 6.53 -25.01 -20.96
CA ILE A 118 7.18 -25.25 -19.66
C ILE A 118 7.61 -23.95 -18.98
N ALA A 119 7.89 -22.88 -19.74
CA ALA A 119 8.26 -21.58 -19.21
C ALA A 119 7.22 -21.00 -18.25
N VAL A 120 5.93 -21.23 -18.52
CA VAL A 120 4.80 -20.66 -17.75
C VAL A 120 4.10 -21.68 -16.85
N ASN A 121 4.74 -22.84 -16.66
CA ASN A 121 4.29 -23.88 -15.74
C ASN A 121 4.93 -23.67 -14.36
N ASP A 122 4.15 -23.69 -13.29
CA ASP A 122 4.64 -23.43 -11.93
C ASP A 122 5.20 -24.70 -11.26
N GLU A 123 4.90 -25.88 -11.81
CA GLU A 123 5.38 -27.16 -11.28
C GLU A 123 6.89 -27.30 -11.48
N ILE A 124 7.64 -27.30 -10.37
CA ILE A 124 9.11 -27.21 -10.36
C ILE A 124 9.81 -28.34 -11.14
N ASN A 125 9.19 -29.52 -11.18
CA ASN A 125 9.73 -30.72 -11.83
C ASN A 125 9.03 -31.08 -13.15
N ALA A 126 8.11 -30.24 -13.64
CA ALA A 126 7.48 -30.47 -14.94
C ALA A 126 8.52 -30.45 -16.08
N GLY A 127 8.19 -31.17 -17.16
CA GLY A 127 9.09 -31.36 -18.30
C GLY A 127 10.27 -32.27 -18.01
N GLU A 128 11.15 -32.41 -18.99
CA GLU A 128 12.35 -33.23 -18.91
C GLU A 128 13.57 -32.37 -18.57
N PRO A 129 14.46 -32.81 -17.67
CA PRO A 129 15.74 -32.13 -17.44
C PRO A 129 16.62 -32.23 -18.70
N VAL A 130 17.26 -31.13 -19.08
CA VAL A 130 18.09 -31.05 -20.30
C VAL A 130 19.39 -30.29 -20.06
N ASP A 131 20.36 -30.51 -20.95
CA ASP A 131 21.65 -29.83 -21.03
C ASP A 131 22.38 -29.72 -19.67
N PHE A 132 22.34 -28.55 -19.02
CA PHE A 132 23.06 -28.25 -17.78
C PHE A 132 22.17 -28.29 -16.52
N ASP A 133 21.03 -28.99 -16.56
CA ASP A 133 20.20 -29.26 -15.37
C ASP A 133 21.02 -29.92 -14.24
N GLY A 134 20.79 -29.50 -13.00
CA GLY A 134 21.46 -30.03 -11.82
C GLY A 134 22.89 -29.51 -11.60
N VAL A 135 23.44 -28.68 -12.49
CA VAL A 135 24.71 -27.98 -12.26
C VAL A 135 24.63 -27.15 -10.97
N GLN A 136 25.74 -27.16 -10.22
CA GLN A 136 25.89 -26.44 -8.96
C GLN A 136 27.24 -25.73 -8.91
N GLY A 137 27.32 -24.66 -8.14
CA GLY A 137 28.57 -23.94 -7.87
C GLY A 137 28.41 -22.96 -6.72
N THR A 138 29.50 -22.23 -6.43
CA THR A 138 29.52 -21.18 -5.41
C THR A 138 30.28 -19.96 -5.91
N PHE A 139 30.01 -18.80 -5.32
CA PHE A 139 30.79 -17.57 -5.45
C PHE A 139 30.65 -16.75 -4.17
N THR A 140 31.63 -15.88 -3.89
CA THR A 140 31.63 -15.07 -2.66
C THR A 140 31.29 -13.63 -2.97
N ILE A 141 30.30 -13.10 -2.25
CA ILE A 141 29.88 -11.70 -2.34
C ILE A 141 30.56 -10.87 -1.26
N THR A 142 31.16 -9.77 -1.68
CA THR A 142 31.79 -8.77 -0.82
C THR A 142 30.87 -7.58 -0.53
N GLU A 143 31.35 -6.61 0.24
CA GLU A 143 30.58 -5.42 0.61
C GLU A 143 30.10 -4.64 -0.62
N ALA A 144 28.97 -3.94 -0.45
CA ALA A 144 28.48 -2.98 -1.43
C ALA A 144 29.47 -1.81 -1.57
N ASP A 145 29.28 -1.01 -2.62
CA ASP A 145 30.09 0.19 -2.83
C ASP A 145 29.76 1.24 -1.75
N ALA A 146 30.81 1.88 -1.23
CA ALA A 146 30.68 2.90 -0.19
C ALA A 146 30.13 4.25 -0.72
N THR A 147 30.13 4.43 -2.05
CA THR A 147 29.71 5.64 -2.76
C THR A 147 29.04 5.24 -4.06
N GLY A 148 28.08 6.02 -4.54
CA GLY A 148 27.36 5.75 -5.79
C GLY A 148 25.93 6.25 -5.68
N SER A 149 25.02 5.68 -6.46
CA SER A 149 23.59 5.97 -6.32
C SER A 149 23.05 5.53 -4.95
N ASP A 150 21.92 6.11 -4.58
CA ASP A 150 21.17 5.70 -3.39
C ASP A 150 20.80 4.21 -3.47
N PHE A 151 20.55 3.65 -4.65
CA PHE A 151 20.28 2.22 -4.79
C PHE A 151 21.47 1.34 -4.46
N ARG A 152 22.68 1.70 -4.92
CA ARG A 152 23.91 0.95 -4.61
C ARG A 152 24.30 1.06 -3.13
N THR A 153 24.10 2.23 -2.54
CA THR A 153 24.59 2.55 -1.18
C THR A 153 23.59 2.27 -0.07
N LYS A 154 22.28 2.42 -0.35
CA LYS A 154 21.18 2.23 0.62
C LYS A 154 20.39 0.94 0.38
N GLY A 155 20.58 0.30 -0.78
CA GLY A 155 19.92 -0.94 -1.18
C GLY A 155 18.62 -0.73 -1.96
N ARG A 156 18.06 -1.85 -2.41
CA ARG A 156 16.83 -1.96 -3.19
C ARG A 156 15.65 -1.23 -2.53
N LEU A 157 14.77 -0.63 -3.34
CA LEU A 157 13.47 -0.13 -2.90
C LEU A 157 12.48 -1.27 -2.63
N GLN A 158 11.82 -1.23 -1.48
CA GLN A 158 10.88 -2.27 -1.06
C GLN A 158 9.58 -1.66 -0.55
N TYR A 159 8.47 -2.30 -0.92
CA TYR A 159 7.19 -2.07 -0.25
C TYR A 159 7.21 -2.75 1.12
N VAL A 160 6.95 -1.96 2.17
CA VAL A 160 7.04 -2.42 3.57
C VAL A 160 5.69 -2.47 4.29
N GLY A 161 4.58 -2.30 3.56
CA GLY A 161 3.25 -2.20 4.16
C GLY A 161 2.90 -0.82 4.71
N GLU A 162 3.61 0.22 4.27
CA GLU A 162 3.44 1.63 4.68
C GLU A 162 3.22 2.54 3.46
N ARG A 163 2.98 3.84 3.68
CA ARG A 163 2.70 4.84 2.62
C ARG A 163 3.85 5.13 1.67
N TYR A 164 5.07 4.70 2.01
CA TYR A 164 6.29 4.99 1.25
C TYR A 164 7.10 3.71 1.04
N LEU A 165 7.72 3.59 -0.12
CA LEU A 165 8.77 2.59 -0.35
C LEU A 165 9.98 2.94 0.53
N LYS A 166 10.75 1.92 0.92
CA LYS A 166 11.97 2.12 1.73
C LYS A 166 13.17 1.42 1.13
N HIS A 167 14.34 2.01 1.29
CA HIS A 167 15.61 1.37 0.97
C HIS A 167 15.89 0.22 1.94
N ALA A 168 16.28 -0.94 1.41
CA ALA A 168 16.38 -2.20 2.16
C ALA A 168 17.38 -2.15 3.35
N ASP A 169 18.50 -1.44 3.23
CA ASP A 169 19.54 -1.44 4.27
C ASP A 169 19.42 -0.27 5.25
N THR A 170 19.06 0.92 4.78
CA THR A 170 18.96 2.12 5.62
C THR A 170 17.58 2.35 6.20
N HIS A 171 16.55 1.72 5.59
CA HIS A 171 15.14 1.96 5.88
C HIS A 171 14.68 3.40 5.65
N GLU A 172 15.46 4.21 4.92
CA GLU A 172 15.07 5.55 4.51
C GLU A 172 13.90 5.47 3.52
N SER A 173 12.88 6.31 3.74
CA SER A 173 11.74 6.40 2.83
C SER A 173 12.09 7.10 1.52
N PHE A 174 11.52 6.58 0.44
CA PHE A 174 11.67 7.08 -0.91
C PHE A 174 10.45 7.92 -1.29
N ILE A 175 10.70 9.13 -1.81
CA ILE A 175 9.69 9.96 -2.46
C ILE A 175 10.13 10.14 -3.92
N LYS A 176 9.20 9.84 -4.83
CA LYS A 176 9.39 9.86 -6.28
C LYS A 176 9.30 11.28 -6.85
N GLY A 177 10.16 11.57 -7.83
CA GLY A 177 10.13 12.75 -8.70
C GLY A 177 10.73 12.38 -10.03
N GLY A 178 9.96 12.41 -11.11
CA GLY A 178 10.42 11.85 -12.38
C GLY A 178 9.65 12.32 -13.62
N ALA A 179 9.99 11.70 -14.75
CA ALA A 179 9.32 11.92 -16.02
C ALA A 179 8.29 10.81 -16.26
N ASP A 180 7.07 11.19 -16.64
CA ASP A 180 6.00 10.28 -17.11
C ASP A 180 5.91 10.25 -18.64
N SER A 181 6.72 11.07 -19.33
CA SER A 181 6.73 11.20 -20.77
C SER A 181 8.18 11.25 -21.31
N PRO A 182 8.46 10.74 -22.52
CA PRO A 182 7.49 10.10 -23.41
C PRO A 182 7.15 8.67 -22.96
N GLU A 183 5.90 8.23 -23.14
CA GLU A 183 5.49 6.84 -22.92
C GLU A 183 6.38 5.84 -23.70
N SER A 184 6.81 6.25 -24.89
CA SER A 184 7.58 5.50 -25.87
C SER A 184 9.09 5.70 -25.72
N PHE A 185 9.60 5.97 -24.51
CA PHE A 185 11.04 6.17 -24.26
C PHE A 185 11.95 5.08 -24.87
N LEU A 186 11.44 3.84 -24.95
CA LEU A 186 12.15 2.70 -25.54
C LEU A 186 12.04 2.61 -27.08
N GLY A 187 11.29 3.49 -27.74
CA GLY A 187 11.17 3.64 -29.20
C GLY A 187 12.40 4.31 -29.83
N TYR A 188 13.59 3.98 -29.32
CA TYR A 188 14.84 4.63 -29.68
C TYR A 188 15.48 4.01 -30.94
N TYR A 189 15.84 4.87 -31.90
CA TYR A 189 16.27 4.48 -33.24
C TYR A 189 17.53 3.63 -33.35
N GLU A 190 18.39 3.59 -32.32
CA GLU A 190 19.61 2.76 -32.34
C GLU A 190 19.45 1.42 -31.63
N PHE A 191 18.27 1.12 -31.10
CA PHE A 191 17.93 -0.24 -30.70
C PHE A 191 17.66 -1.12 -31.93
N ASP A 192 18.05 -2.37 -31.84
CA ASP A 192 17.80 -3.36 -32.90
C ASP A 192 16.30 -3.62 -33.05
N GLN A 193 15.84 -3.75 -34.29
CA GLN A 193 14.44 -4.06 -34.64
C GLN A 193 13.39 -3.17 -33.94
N THR A 194 13.74 -1.90 -33.73
CA THR A 194 12.88 -0.87 -33.16
C THR A 194 12.60 0.21 -34.22
N PRO A 195 11.35 0.70 -34.36
CA PRO A 195 11.06 1.87 -35.17
C PRO A 195 11.89 3.08 -34.75
N ALA A 196 12.29 3.90 -35.72
CA ALA A 196 13.14 5.07 -35.48
C ALA A 196 12.31 6.30 -35.01
N SER A 197 11.51 6.13 -33.96
CA SER A 197 10.61 7.17 -33.44
C SER A 197 11.34 8.26 -32.67
N HIS A 198 12.28 7.87 -31.80
CA HIS A 198 13.03 8.79 -30.95
C HIS A 198 14.53 8.77 -31.21
N LYS A 199 15.18 9.93 -31.05
CA LYS A 199 16.63 10.08 -31.20
C LYS A 199 17.34 10.78 -30.05
N TYR A 200 16.64 11.59 -29.27
CA TYR A 200 17.18 12.37 -28.16
C TYR A 200 18.44 13.18 -28.52
N GLU A 201 18.56 13.64 -29.76
CA GLU A 201 19.76 14.34 -30.27
C GLU A 201 20.23 15.51 -29.38
N PRO A 202 19.34 16.33 -28.78
CA PRO A 202 19.74 17.40 -27.85
C PRO A 202 20.50 16.91 -26.62
N HIS A 203 20.37 15.63 -26.25
CA HIS A 203 21.04 15.02 -25.12
C HIS A 203 22.40 14.39 -25.42
N ALA A 204 22.86 14.44 -26.68
CA ALA A 204 24.21 13.98 -27.04
C ALA A 204 25.31 14.66 -26.21
N GLN A 205 25.08 15.91 -25.80
CA GLN A 205 25.98 16.71 -24.97
C GLN A 205 26.08 16.24 -23.51
N ASP A 206 25.09 15.50 -23.01
CA ASP A 206 25.05 15.05 -21.62
C ASP A 206 25.74 13.68 -21.45
N TRP A 207 25.99 12.96 -22.54
CA TRP A 207 26.76 11.73 -22.51
C TRP A 207 28.21 12.03 -22.12
N LYS A 208 28.74 11.28 -21.16
CA LYS A 208 30.10 11.47 -20.63
C LYS A 208 31.00 10.31 -21.01
N THR A 209 32.29 10.58 -21.22
CA THR A 209 33.30 9.54 -21.42
C THR A 209 33.23 8.52 -20.30
N GLY A 210 33.12 7.23 -20.66
CA GLY A 210 32.98 6.11 -19.73
C GLY A 210 31.53 5.71 -19.45
N ASN A 211 30.53 6.49 -19.89
CA ASN A 211 29.16 6.01 -19.93
C ASN A 211 28.99 4.88 -20.96
N PRO A 212 28.01 3.99 -20.74
CA PRO A 212 27.85 2.84 -21.62
C PRO A 212 27.42 3.25 -23.02
N THR A 213 27.76 2.38 -23.97
CA THR A 213 27.36 2.39 -25.38
C THR A 213 27.36 0.95 -25.88
N TRP A 214 26.69 0.68 -27.00
CA TRP A 214 26.84 -0.59 -27.73
C TRP A 214 27.26 -0.35 -29.18
N GLN A 215 27.68 -1.39 -29.89
CA GLN A 215 27.98 -1.40 -31.32
C GLN A 215 28.84 -0.22 -31.78
N ASN A 216 29.96 -0.02 -31.07
CA ASN A 216 30.92 1.06 -31.35
C ASN A 216 30.32 2.48 -31.27
N GLY A 217 29.45 2.74 -30.29
CA GLY A 217 29.07 4.09 -29.89
C GLY A 217 27.60 4.45 -30.04
N LYS A 218 26.73 3.48 -30.37
CA LYS A 218 25.28 3.62 -30.27
C LYS A 218 24.85 3.81 -28.81
N GLY A 219 23.71 4.45 -28.61
CA GLY A 219 23.09 4.65 -27.29
C GLY A 219 23.46 5.95 -26.59
N LYS A 220 24.33 6.77 -27.18
CA LYS A 220 24.83 7.97 -26.48
C LYS A 220 23.72 8.93 -26.08
N ASN A 221 22.76 9.14 -26.96
CA ASN A 221 21.73 10.16 -26.75
C ASN A 221 20.74 9.76 -25.66
N ILE A 222 20.26 8.52 -25.66
CA ILE A 222 19.33 8.01 -24.63
C ILE A 222 20.02 7.94 -23.25
N ILE A 223 21.28 7.54 -23.20
CA ILE A 223 22.10 7.58 -21.97
C ILE A 223 22.34 9.01 -21.50
N GLY A 224 22.57 9.94 -22.43
CA GLY A 224 22.66 11.37 -22.15
C GLY A 224 21.36 11.94 -21.58
N ALA A 225 20.20 11.53 -22.09
CA ALA A 225 18.90 11.99 -21.60
C ALA A 225 18.72 11.64 -20.12
N LEU A 226 19.05 10.40 -19.74
CA LEU A 226 19.05 9.96 -18.34
C LEU A 226 20.06 10.71 -17.49
N ASN A 227 21.26 10.98 -18.01
CA ASN A 227 22.25 11.80 -17.30
C ASN A 227 21.73 13.21 -17.00
N TYR A 228 21.06 13.83 -17.96
CA TYR A 228 20.45 15.14 -17.78
C TYR A 228 19.39 15.09 -16.67
N LEU A 229 18.46 14.15 -16.76
CA LEU A 229 17.37 14.02 -15.79
C LEU A 229 17.89 13.76 -14.36
N ALA A 230 18.88 12.87 -14.22
CA ALA A 230 19.57 12.63 -12.95
C ALA A 230 20.36 13.85 -12.45
N SER A 231 20.90 14.68 -13.35
CA SER A 231 21.57 15.93 -12.97
C SER A 231 20.60 16.94 -12.33
N LYS A 232 19.33 16.91 -12.76
CA LYS A 232 18.21 17.66 -12.18
C LYS A 232 17.60 16.99 -10.94
N LYS A 233 18.25 15.95 -10.40
CA LYS A 233 17.88 15.25 -9.16
C LYS A 233 16.54 14.52 -9.20
N MET A 234 16.03 14.25 -10.40
CA MET A 234 14.94 13.30 -10.57
C MET A 234 15.44 11.88 -10.29
N ASN A 235 14.54 11.02 -9.84
CA ASN A 235 14.85 9.67 -9.34
C ASN A 235 13.90 8.59 -9.88
N SER A 236 13.13 8.88 -10.93
CA SER A 236 12.25 7.92 -11.60
C SER A 236 12.01 8.26 -13.05
N VAL A 237 11.82 7.23 -13.87
CA VAL A 237 11.48 7.34 -15.30
C VAL A 237 10.45 6.29 -15.66
N TYR A 238 9.32 6.77 -16.16
CA TYR A 238 8.26 6.00 -16.78
C TYR A 238 8.62 5.55 -18.19
N PHE A 239 8.19 4.35 -18.56
CA PHE A 239 8.15 3.90 -19.95
C PHE A 239 7.26 2.68 -20.13
N LEU A 240 6.61 2.60 -21.29
CA LEU A 240 5.95 1.38 -21.74
C LEU A 240 6.98 0.38 -22.26
N THR A 241 6.76 -0.89 -21.99
CA THR A 241 7.50 -2.01 -22.63
C THR A 241 6.71 -2.64 -23.78
N MET A 242 5.46 -2.23 -23.96
CA MET A 242 4.58 -2.64 -25.05
C MET A 242 3.49 -1.59 -25.28
N ASN A 243 3.51 -0.94 -26.45
CA ASN A 243 2.44 -0.02 -26.90
C ASN A 243 1.87 -0.41 -28.29
N ILE A 244 1.94 -1.70 -28.66
CA ILE A 244 1.40 -2.19 -29.93
C ILE A 244 -0.12 -1.99 -29.92
N GLN A 245 -0.65 -1.31 -30.95
CA GLN A 245 -2.07 -0.94 -31.11
C GLN A 245 -2.57 0.26 -30.31
N GLY A 246 -1.80 0.82 -29.37
CA GLY A 246 -2.17 2.10 -28.75
C GLY A 246 -1.46 3.29 -29.35
N ASP A 247 -0.97 4.23 -28.56
CA ASP A 247 -0.72 5.58 -29.07
C ASP A 247 0.61 5.68 -29.85
N GLY A 248 1.74 5.28 -29.25
CA GLY A 248 3.05 5.33 -29.92
C GLY A 248 3.30 4.24 -30.98
N LYS A 249 2.78 3.01 -30.78
CA LYS A 249 2.92 1.84 -31.69
C LYS A 249 4.36 1.50 -32.12
N ASP A 250 5.33 1.71 -31.24
CA ASP A 250 6.76 1.66 -31.56
C ASP A 250 7.62 0.95 -30.53
N VAL A 251 7.04 0.46 -29.44
CA VAL A 251 7.72 -0.30 -28.39
C VAL A 251 7.14 -1.70 -28.26
N TRP A 252 8.02 -2.70 -28.36
CA TRP A 252 7.71 -4.09 -28.05
C TRP A 252 8.97 -4.93 -27.81
N PRO A 253 8.89 -6.00 -27.00
CA PRO A 253 10.05 -6.84 -26.67
C PRO A 253 10.25 -8.00 -27.67
N TRP A 254 9.32 -8.18 -28.61
CA TRP A 254 9.31 -9.29 -29.56
C TRP A 254 10.16 -9.04 -30.81
N THR A 255 10.39 -10.11 -31.58
CA THR A 255 11.08 -10.06 -32.88
C THR A 255 10.29 -9.28 -33.95
N SER A 256 8.99 -9.06 -33.75
CA SER A 256 8.17 -8.19 -34.61
C SER A 256 6.90 -7.72 -33.90
N GLU A 257 6.24 -6.70 -34.44
CA GLU A 257 4.97 -6.15 -33.95
C GLU A 257 3.79 -7.16 -33.97
N HIS A 258 3.91 -8.28 -34.69
CA HIS A 258 2.86 -9.31 -34.80
C HIS A 258 3.17 -10.58 -33.99
N GLU A 259 4.34 -10.66 -33.36
CA GLU A 259 4.78 -11.83 -32.58
C GLU A 259 4.47 -11.66 -31.08
N ARG A 260 4.11 -12.74 -30.38
CA ARG A 260 3.72 -12.73 -28.95
C ARG A 260 4.42 -13.79 -28.08
N TYR A 261 5.23 -14.64 -28.69
CA TYR A 261 5.90 -15.76 -28.05
C TYR A 261 7.41 -15.79 -28.29
N ARG A 262 7.96 -14.96 -29.18
CA ARG A 262 9.39 -14.93 -29.51
C ARG A 262 9.97 -13.54 -29.30
N PHE A 263 10.98 -13.47 -28.44
CA PHE A 263 11.59 -12.23 -28.00
C PHE A 263 12.83 -11.91 -28.82
N ASP A 264 13.11 -10.61 -28.93
CA ASP A 264 14.32 -10.10 -29.58
C ASP A 264 15.47 -10.07 -28.55
N CYS A 265 16.45 -10.95 -28.72
CA CYS A 265 17.55 -11.09 -27.78
C CYS A 265 18.46 -9.86 -27.77
N SER A 266 18.74 -9.24 -28.92
CA SER A 266 19.69 -8.12 -29.00
C SER A 266 19.07 -6.82 -28.48
N LYS A 267 17.83 -6.51 -28.86
CA LYS A 267 17.07 -5.37 -28.36
C LYS A 267 16.95 -5.40 -26.84
N LEU A 268 16.58 -6.55 -26.27
CA LEU A 268 16.42 -6.68 -24.82
C LEU A 268 17.75 -6.63 -24.06
N ASP A 269 18.86 -7.07 -24.66
CA ASP A 269 20.20 -6.87 -24.08
C ASP A 269 20.67 -5.40 -24.24
N GLN A 270 20.19 -4.64 -25.23
CA GLN A 270 20.44 -3.19 -25.33
C GLN A 270 19.60 -2.39 -24.32
N TRP A 271 18.35 -2.78 -24.07
CA TRP A 271 17.54 -2.20 -22.99
C TRP A 271 18.21 -2.39 -21.63
N GLU A 272 18.79 -3.56 -21.37
CA GLU A 272 19.55 -3.82 -20.13
C GLU A 272 20.68 -2.81 -19.92
N ILE A 273 21.39 -2.41 -20.98
CA ILE A 273 22.48 -1.42 -20.87
C ILE A 273 21.95 -0.09 -20.35
N VAL A 274 20.78 0.33 -20.83
CA VAL A 274 20.10 1.56 -20.39
C VAL A 274 19.63 1.41 -18.93
N PHE A 275 19.05 0.27 -18.58
CA PHE A 275 18.53 0.02 -17.23
C PHE A 275 19.62 -0.15 -16.16
N ASP A 276 20.77 -0.76 -16.50
CA ASP A 276 21.96 -0.76 -15.63
C ASP A 276 22.42 0.67 -15.33
N HIS A 277 22.41 1.53 -16.35
CA HIS A 277 22.79 2.93 -16.20
C HIS A 277 21.79 3.70 -15.33
N MET A 278 20.50 3.36 -15.40
CA MET A 278 19.48 3.90 -14.50
C MET A 278 19.74 3.52 -13.03
N ASP A 279 20.12 2.27 -12.73
CA ASP A 279 20.54 1.86 -11.38
C ASP A 279 21.73 2.68 -10.87
N ASP A 280 22.72 2.92 -11.73
CA ASP A 280 23.93 3.68 -11.40
C ASP A 280 23.67 5.18 -11.20
N LEU A 281 22.60 5.71 -11.81
CA LEU A 281 22.10 7.07 -11.59
C LEU A 281 21.13 7.17 -10.40
N GLY A 282 20.56 6.06 -9.93
CA GLY A 282 19.51 6.06 -8.90
C GLY A 282 18.13 6.44 -9.45
N LEU A 283 17.87 6.11 -10.72
CA LEU A 283 16.58 6.31 -11.37
C LEU A 283 15.76 5.03 -11.25
N MET A 284 14.62 5.09 -10.55
CA MET A 284 13.66 4.00 -10.51
C MET A 284 13.12 3.73 -11.91
N LEU A 285 13.03 2.45 -12.28
CA LEU A 285 12.36 2.01 -13.50
C LEU A 285 10.87 1.91 -13.22
N HIS A 286 10.07 2.84 -13.74
CA HIS A 286 8.62 2.73 -13.72
C HIS A 286 8.15 2.02 -15.00
N ILE A 287 8.10 0.69 -14.91
CA ILE A 287 7.86 -0.20 -16.04
C ILE A 287 6.35 -0.41 -16.21
N VAL A 288 5.82 0.07 -17.33
CA VAL A 288 4.40 -0.10 -17.64
C VAL A 288 4.22 -1.12 -18.75
N THR A 289 3.30 -2.04 -18.53
CA THR A 289 3.26 -3.29 -19.30
C THR A 289 2.29 -3.29 -20.46
N GLN A 290 1.44 -2.27 -20.54
CA GLN A 290 0.37 -2.12 -21.54
C GLN A 290 -0.35 -0.78 -21.31
N GLU A 291 -1.26 -0.43 -22.22
CA GLU A 291 -2.14 0.72 -22.17
C GLU A 291 -3.59 0.31 -22.42
N THR A 292 -4.55 1.23 -22.29
CA THR A 292 -5.99 0.96 -22.50
C THR A 292 -6.29 0.31 -23.85
N GLU A 293 -5.63 0.78 -24.89
CA GLU A 293 -5.84 0.40 -26.27
C GLU A 293 -5.39 -1.03 -26.54
N ASN A 294 -4.38 -1.51 -25.79
CA ASN A 294 -3.72 -2.79 -26.03
C ASN A 294 -3.84 -3.79 -24.87
N GLU A 295 -4.58 -3.48 -23.80
CA GLU A 295 -4.72 -4.37 -22.63
C GLU A 295 -5.30 -5.75 -22.97
N LEU A 296 -5.99 -5.88 -24.12
CA LEU A 296 -6.53 -7.14 -24.62
C LEU A 296 -5.60 -7.88 -25.59
N LEU A 297 -4.47 -7.29 -25.97
CA LEU A 297 -3.59 -7.82 -27.00
C LEU A 297 -3.04 -9.20 -26.64
N LEU A 298 -2.73 -9.41 -25.35
CA LEU A 298 -2.29 -10.69 -24.82
C LEU A 298 -3.47 -11.44 -24.23
N ASP A 299 -3.71 -12.65 -24.73
CA ASP A 299 -4.70 -13.60 -24.20
C ASP A 299 -6.10 -12.98 -24.03
N ILE A 300 -6.51 -12.08 -24.94
CA ILE A 300 -7.79 -11.34 -24.87
C ILE A 300 -8.04 -10.67 -23.51
N GLY A 301 -6.98 -10.23 -22.84
CA GLY A 301 -7.00 -9.56 -21.53
C GLY A 301 -6.76 -10.49 -20.34
N GLU A 302 -6.73 -11.80 -20.52
CA GLU A 302 -6.53 -12.71 -19.39
C GLU A 302 -5.04 -12.97 -19.09
N THR A 303 -4.71 -13.46 -17.89
CA THR A 303 -3.35 -13.89 -17.55
C THR A 303 -3.11 -15.35 -17.92
N ARG A 304 -3.11 -15.66 -19.23
CA ARG A 304 -2.84 -17.01 -19.76
C ARG A 304 -1.42 -17.07 -20.34
N VAL A 305 -1.20 -17.84 -21.41
CA VAL A 305 0.15 -18.24 -21.84
C VAL A 305 0.95 -17.05 -22.36
N GLN A 306 0.35 -16.18 -23.19
CA GLN A 306 1.07 -15.04 -23.79
C GLN A 306 1.50 -14.04 -22.71
N ARG A 307 0.57 -13.65 -21.85
CA ARG A 307 0.82 -12.67 -20.78
C ARG A 307 1.76 -13.21 -19.71
N LYS A 308 1.61 -14.47 -19.31
CA LYS A 308 2.57 -15.11 -18.38
C LYS A 308 3.96 -15.19 -18.98
N LEU A 309 4.09 -15.54 -20.26
CA LEU A 309 5.38 -15.61 -20.92
C LEU A 309 6.03 -14.22 -21.01
N TYR A 310 5.26 -13.21 -21.40
CA TYR A 310 5.69 -11.81 -21.42
C TYR A 310 6.19 -11.34 -20.04
N TYR A 311 5.40 -11.52 -18.98
CA TYR A 311 5.83 -11.16 -17.62
C TYR A 311 7.02 -11.96 -17.14
N ARG A 312 7.06 -13.27 -17.40
CA ARG A 312 8.22 -14.09 -17.04
C ARG A 312 9.48 -13.56 -17.68
N GLU A 313 9.42 -13.15 -18.94
CA GLU A 313 10.61 -12.71 -19.67
C GLU A 313 11.08 -11.33 -19.20
N LEU A 314 10.17 -10.40 -18.91
CA LEU A 314 10.51 -9.15 -18.24
C LEU A 314 11.12 -9.39 -16.85
N ILE A 315 10.54 -10.29 -16.06
CA ILE A 315 11.05 -10.61 -14.71
C ILE A 315 12.45 -11.23 -14.79
N ALA A 316 12.67 -12.21 -15.68
CA ALA A 316 13.96 -12.89 -15.84
C ALA A 316 15.07 -11.96 -16.30
N ARG A 317 14.73 -10.93 -17.10
CA ARG A 317 15.69 -9.99 -17.65
C ARG A 317 15.94 -8.79 -16.75
N PHE A 318 14.92 -8.29 -16.05
CA PHE A 318 14.95 -6.94 -15.47
C PHE A 318 14.56 -6.86 -13.98
N ALA A 319 13.97 -7.89 -13.36
CA ALA A 319 13.54 -7.79 -11.95
C ALA A 319 14.69 -7.59 -10.95
N HIS A 320 15.94 -7.87 -11.37
CA HIS A 320 17.14 -7.71 -10.56
C HIS A 320 17.52 -6.23 -10.34
N HIS A 321 17.00 -5.27 -11.10
CA HIS A 321 17.25 -3.83 -10.88
C HIS A 321 16.73 -3.37 -9.52
N LEU A 322 17.36 -2.35 -8.91
CA LEU A 322 17.20 -2.04 -7.49
C LEU A 322 16.01 -1.13 -7.17
N GLY A 323 15.50 -0.39 -8.16
CA GLY A 323 14.27 0.40 -8.03
C GLY A 323 13.34 0.07 -9.18
N ILE A 324 12.24 -0.64 -8.90
CA ILE A 324 11.25 -1.04 -9.91
C ILE A 324 9.84 -0.73 -9.41
N THR A 325 9.05 -0.10 -10.26
CA THR A 325 7.58 -0.18 -10.24
C THR A 325 7.12 -1.06 -11.38
N TRP A 326 6.43 -2.15 -11.06
CA TRP A 326 5.68 -2.92 -12.05
C TRP A 326 4.26 -2.34 -12.13
N ASN A 327 3.99 -1.55 -13.16
CA ASN A 327 2.67 -1.00 -13.40
C ASN A 327 1.88 -1.91 -14.36
N LEU A 328 0.70 -2.34 -13.90
CA LEU A 328 -0.14 -3.29 -14.63
C LEU A 328 -0.66 -2.75 -15.97
N GLY A 329 -0.70 -1.43 -16.15
CA GLY A 329 -1.03 -0.79 -17.41
C GLY A 329 -1.75 0.55 -17.23
N GLU A 330 -1.57 1.47 -18.17
CA GLU A 330 -2.26 2.77 -18.21
C GLU A 330 -3.77 2.61 -18.31
N GLU A 331 -4.50 3.52 -17.66
CA GLU A 331 -5.96 3.65 -17.74
C GLU A 331 -6.70 2.30 -17.79
N ASN A 332 -6.24 1.34 -16.99
CA ASN A 332 -6.55 -0.06 -17.22
C ASN A 332 -8.01 -0.36 -16.88
N GLY A 333 -8.84 -0.56 -17.90
CA GLY A 333 -10.23 -0.94 -17.73
C GLY A 333 -11.17 -0.45 -18.81
N TRP A 334 -12.46 -0.65 -18.52
CA TRP A 334 -13.50 -0.36 -19.49
C TRP A 334 -13.59 1.13 -19.80
N GLN A 335 -13.59 1.45 -21.10
CA GLN A 335 -13.90 2.76 -21.64
C GLN A 335 -15.14 2.63 -22.55
N VAL A 336 -15.88 3.72 -22.71
CA VAL A 336 -17.12 3.74 -23.51
C VAL A 336 -16.92 3.29 -24.97
N TRP A 337 -15.70 3.45 -25.49
CA TRP A 337 -15.34 3.09 -26.86
C TRP A 337 -14.72 1.70 -26.99
N THR A 338 -14.44 0.98 -25.88
CA THR A 338 -13.91 -0.39 -25.92
C THR A 338 -15.06 -1.42 -25.85
N PRO A 339 -15.10 -2.42 -26.77
CA PRO A 339 -16.14 -3.45 -26.77
C PRO A 339 -15.93 -4.52 -25.67
N LYS A 340 -14.71 -4.64 -25.16
CA LYS A 340 -14.28 -5.49 -24.04
C LYS A 340 -13.10 -4.77 -23.35
N ALA A 341 -12.90 -5.06 -22.07
CA ALA A 341 -11.77 -4.57 -21.29
C ALA A 341 -11.33 -5.61 -20.24
N GLN A 342 -10.17 -5.41 -19.62
CA GLN A 342 -9.79 -6.19 -18.45
C GLN A 342 -10.69 -5.86 -17.26
N ASN A 343 -11.06 -6.89 -16.50
CA ASN A 343 -11.85 -6.74 -15.27
C ASN A 343 -10.99 -7.00 -14.02
N ASP A 344 -11.61 -6.88 -12.84
CA ASP A 344 -10.90 -7.02 -11.56
C ASP A 344 -10.23 -8.37 -11.39
N LYS A 345 -10.80 -9.45 -11.93
CA LYS A 345 -10.19 -10.78 -11.89
C LYS A 345 -8.90 -10.82 -12.69
N ASP A 346 -8.87 -10.15 -13.85
CA ASP A 346 -7.71 -10.09 -14.72
C ASP A 346 -6.59 -9.27 -14.04
N ARG A 347 -6.91 -8.07 -13.52
CA ARG A 347 -5.97 -7.25 -12.72
C ARG A 347 -5.40 -8.01 -11.53
N LYS A 348 -6.27 -8.69 -10.76
CA LYS A 348 -5.87 -9.52 -9.62
C LYS A 348 -4.95 -10.65 -10.05
N ALA A 349 -5.22 -11.30 -11.18
CA ALA A 349 -4.39 -12.38 -11.71
C ALA A 349 -3.03 -11.87 -12.20
N MET A 350 -2.96 -10.70 -12.85
CA MET A 350 -1.72 -10.05 -13.27
C MET A 350 -0.84 -9.70 -12.06
N ALA A 351 -1.39 -8.94 -11.10
CA ALA A 351 -0.69 -8.56 -9.88
C ALA A 351 -0.15 -9.78 -9.12
N ARG A 352 -1.00 -10.80 -8.97
CA ARG A 352 -0.60 -12.06 -8.32
C ARG A 352 0.53 -12.76 -9.07
N TYR A 353 0.44 -12.83 -10.40
CA TYR A 353 1.48 -13.49 -11.19
C TYR A 353 2.82 -12.79 -11.00
N ILE A 354 2.87 -11.46 -11.16
CA ILE A 354 4.10 -10.68 -10.96
C ILE A 354 4.63 -10.88 -9.54
N LYS A 355 3.81 -10.68 -8.50
CA LYS A 355 4.24 -10.87 -7.12
C LYS A 355 4.72 -12.28 -6.82
N GLN A 356 4.14 -13.32 -7.38
CA GLN A 356 4.56 -14.70 -7.09
C GLN A 356 5.82 -15.13 -7.86
N HIS A 357 6.13 -14.46 -8.98
CA HIS A 357 7.22 -14.85 -9.88
C HIS A 357 8.41 -13.91 -9.86
N ASP A 358 8.25 -12.67 -9.41
CA ASP A 358 9.34 -11.75 -9.13
C ASP A 358 10.06 -12.16 -7.83
N PRO A 359 11.30 -12.68 -7.91
CA PRO A 359 12.01 -13.16 -6.72
C PRO A 359 12.33 -12.08 -5.69
N TYR A 360 12.26 -10.80 -6.10
CA TYR A 360 12.59 -9.64 -5.28
C TYR A 360 11.36 -8.93 -4.69
N GLN A 361 10.15 -9.36 -5.07
CA GLN A 361 8.88 -8.80 -4.57
C GLN A 361 8.75 -7.28 -4.80
N ASN A 362 9.23 -6.79 -5.95
CA ASN A 362 9.22 -5.35 -6.27
C ASN A 362 7.81 -4.75 -6.21
N TYR A 363 7.73 -3.43 -6.07
CA TYR A 363 6.48 -2.67 -5.96
C TYR A 363 5.58 -2.92 -7.19
N VAL A 364 4.31 -3.22 -6.95
CA VAL A 364 3.30 -3.44 -8.01
C VAL A 364 2.22 -2.39 -7.91
N ALA A 365 2.06 -1.60 -8.97
CA ALA A 365 1.11 -0.51 -9.09
C ALA A 365 0.07 -0.76 -10.18
N LEU A 366 -1.05 -0.05 -10.10
CA LEU A 366 -2.06 0.02 -11.16
C LEU A 366 -2.29 1.47 -11.54
N HIS A 367 -2.06 1.81 -12.81
CA HIS A 367 -2.44 3.12 -13.32
C HIS A 367 -3.95 3.29 -13.35
N THR A 368 -4.45 4.44 -12.93
CA THR A 368 -5.89 4.70 -12.87
C THR A 368 -6.42 5.39 -14.12
N HIS A 369 -7.74 5.49 -14.22
CA HIS A 369 -8.39 6.46 -15.10
C HIS A 369 -8.36 7.88 -14.50
N ALA A 370 -8.48 8.90 -15.35
CA ALA A 370 -8.38 10.30 -14.96
C ALA A 370 -9.51 10.85 -14.06
N THR A 371 -10.68 10.18 -14.02
CA THR A 371 -11.86 10.68 -13.28
C THR A 371 -12.06 9.92 -11.97
N THR A 372 -12.53 10.62 -10.94
CA THR A 372 -12.84 10.01 -9.63
C THR A 372 -13.80 8.83 -9.75
N LYS A 373 -14.80 8.91 -10.63
CA LYS A 373 -15.72 7.79 -10.91
C LYS A 373 -14.98 6.57 -11.46
N GLY A 374 -14.07 6.76 -12.42
CA GLY A 374 -13.25 5.67 -12.97
C GLY A 374 -12.31 5.10 -11.92
N GLN A 375 -11.63 5.97 -11.16
CA GLN A 375 -10.76 5.56 -10.05
C GLN A 375 -11.53 4.69 -9.05
N ASP A 376 -12.71 5.12 -8.59
CA ASP A 376 -13.53 4.36 -7.64
C ASP A 376 -13.95 3.01 -8.19
N LEU A 377 -14.40 2.99 -9.45
CA LEU A 377 -14.86 1.78 -10.11
C LEU A 377 -13.78 0.68 -10.16
N PHE A 378 -12.52 1.05 -10.37
CA PHE A 378 -11.45 0.08 -10.59
C PHE A 378 -10.50 -0.12 -9.41
N LEU A 379 -10.38 0.86 -8.51
CA LEU A 379 -9.54 0.72 -7.30
C LEU A 379 -10.29 0.14 -6.10
N THR A 380 -11.55 0.52 -5.87
CA THR A 380 -12.31 0.02 -4.70
C THR A 380 -12.37 -1.51 -4.64
N PRO A 381 -12.58 -2.26 -5.75
CA PRO A 381 -12.56 -3.72 -5.73
C PRO A 381 -11.20 -4.37 -5.39
N LEU A 382 -10.12 -3.57 -5.40
CA LEU A 382 -8.74 -4.00 -5.17
C LEU A 382 -8.24 -3.63 -3.76
N LEU A 383 -8.99 -2.85 -2.99
CA LEU A 383 -8.65 -2.51 -1.60
C LEU A 383 -8.42 -3.78 -0.77
N GLY A 384 -7.33 -3.80 0.01
CA GLY A 384 -6.93 -4.94 0.84
C GLY A 384 -6.37 -6.14 0.06
N TYR A 385 -6.30 -6.09 -1.28
CA TYR A 385 -5.76 -7.19 -2.07
C TYR A 385 -4.25 -7.33 -1.89
N GLU A 386 -3.80 -8.48 -1.39
CA GLU A 386 -2.42 -8.67 -0.92
C GLU A 386 -1.33 -8.40 -1.96
N TYR A 387 -1.63 -8.55 -3.26
CA TYR A 387 -0.65 -8.46 -4.35
C TYR A 387 -0.59 -7.10 -5.07
N LEU A 388 -1.45 -6.13 -4.74
CA LEU A 388 -1.41 -4.78 -5.32
C LEU A 388 -1.01 -3.76 -4.25
N ASP A 389 0.11 -3.06 -4.45
CA ASP A 389 0.71 -2.20 -3.42
C ASP A 389 0.29 -0.73 -3.49
N GLY A 390 -0.39 -0.32 -4.55
CA GLY A 390 -0.99 1.00 -4.67
C GLY A 390 -1.36 1.41 -6.10
N PRO A 391 -1.98 2.58 -6.27
CA PRO A 391 -2.23 3.17 -7.56
C PRO A 391 -1.05 4.04 -8.04
N SER A 392 -0.97 4.13 -9.36
CA SER A 392 -0.31 5.21 -10.09
C SER A 392 -1.43 6.13 -10.59
N LEU A 393 -1.63 7.28 -9.94
CA LEU A 393 -2.81 8.11 -10.17
C LEU A 393 -2.66 8.95 -11.44
N GLN A 394 -3.73 8.95 -12.22
CA GLN A 394 -4.03 9.93 -13.24
C GLN A 394 -5.18 10.80 -12.76
N THR A 395 -5.04 12.13 -12.86
CA THR A 395 -6.06 13.05 -12.36
C THR A 395 -6.36 14.13 -13.39
N HIS A 396 -7.62 14.20 -13.83
CA HIS A 396 -8.04 15.12 -14.90
C HIS A 396 -7.87 16.60 -14.53
N HIS A 397 -8.21 16.97 -13.30
CA HIS A 397 -8.13 18.33 -12.81
C HIS A 397 -7.04 18.46 -11.74
N PRO A 398 -6.02 19.31 -11.92
CA PRO A 398 -4.95 19.48 -10.95
C PRO A 398 -5.40 19.71 -9.51
N HIS A 399 -6.49 20.46 -9.29
CA HIS A 399 -7.00 20.77 -7.96
C HIS A 399 -7.65 19.60 -7.22
N ASP A 400 -7.97 18.50 -7.89
CA ASP A 400 -8.54 17.31 -7.25
C ASP A 400 -7.47 16.39 -6.65
N VAL A 401 -6.19 16.58 -7.02
CA VAL A 401 -5.08 15.67 -6.68
C VAL A 401 -4.94 15.48 -5.17
N HIS A 402 -5.01 16.55 -4.38
CA HIS A 402 -4.86 16.48 -2.93
C HIS A 402 -5.93 15.57 -2.31
N ASP A 403 -7.21 15.86 -2.57
CA ASP A 403 -8.35 15.15 -1.98
C ASP A 403 -8.40 13.68 -2.42
N ILE A 404 -8.08 13.40 -3.69
CA ILE A 404 -8.00 12.04 -4.22
C ILE A 404 -6.88 11.26 -3.50
N SER A 405 -5.71 11.86 -3.32
CA SER A 405 -4.62 11.22 -2.59
C SER A 405 -4.98 10.96 -1.13
N VAL A 406 -5.59 11.93 -0.43
CA VAL A 406 -6.09 11.75 0.94
C VAL A 406 -7.09 10.60 1.02
N LYS A 407 -8.04 10.53 0.08
CA LYS A 407 -9.04 9.46 -0.01
C LYS A 407 -8.36 8.09 -0.09
N TRP A 408 -7.50 7.86 -1.08
CA TRP A 408 -6.91 6.52 -1.29
C TRP A 408 -5.90 6.12 -0.22
N ILE A 409 -5.20 7.08 0.40
CA ILE A 409 -4.40 6.82 1.60
C ILE A 409 -5.28 6.28 2.73
N ASN A 410 -6.42 6.91 2.98
CA ASN A 410 -7.34 6.55 4.06
C ASN A 410 -8.08 5.24 3.78
N GLU A 411 -8.61 5.05 2.57
CA GLU A 411 -9.33 3.84 2.18
C GLU A 411 -8.41 2.61 2.23
N SER A 412 -7.22 2.67 1.65
CA SER A 412 -6.28 1.53 1.67
C SER A 412 -5.89 1.13 3.10
N LYS A 413 -5.68 2.12 3.98
CA LYS A 413 -5.46 1.91 5.41
C LYS A 413 -6.64 1.21 6.09
N MET A 414 -7.87 1.63 5.79
CA MET A 414 -9.10 1.05 6.35
C MET A 414 -9.27 -0.42 5.97
N PHE A 415 -8.81 -0.82 4.79
CA PHE A 415 -8.86 -2.21 4.31
C PHE A 415 -7.62 -3.06 4.67
N GLY A 416 -6.78 -2.59 5.59
CA GLY A 416 -5.71 -3.39 6.19
C GLY A 416 -4.46 -3.57 5.32
N LYS A 417 -4.37 -2.90 4.17
CA LYS A 417 -3.17 -2.84 3.32
C LYS A 417 -2.94 -1.40 2.87
N GLN A 418 -2.07 -0.70 3.60
CA GLN A 418 -1.71 0.68 3.27
C GLN A 418 -1.06 0.74 1.89
N TRP A 419 -1.64 1.51 0.99
CA TRP A 419 -1.06 1.72 -0.33
C TRP A 419 -0.01 2.82 -0.34
N VAL A 420 0.92 2.69 -1.28
CA VAL A 420 1.81 3.76 -1.75
C VAL A 420 1.07 4.51 -2.84
N ILE A 421 0.76 5.79 -2.65
CA ILE A 421 -0.01 6.60 -3.61
C ILE A 421 0.94 7.53 -4.36
N THR A 422 1.06 7.41 -5.68
CA THR A 422 1.81 8.35 -6.54
C THR A 422 0.86 9.06 -7.51
N GLN A 423 1.19 10.29 -7.89
CA GLN A 423 0.47 11.06 -8.90
C GLN A 423 1.37 11.17 -10.14
N ASP A 424 1.06 10.42 -11.18
CA ASP A 424 2.00 10.20 -12.28
C ASP A 424 1.54 10.92 -13.55
N GLU A 425 0.23 10.93 -13.82
CA GLU A 425 -0.31 11.57 -15.01
C GLU A 425 -1.31 12.69 -14.66
N ILE A 426 -1.21 13.85 -15.33
CA ILE A 426 -2.11 14.99 -15.09
C ILE A 426 -2.87 15.39 -16.34
N GLY A 427 -4.15 15.70 -16.14
CA GLY A 427 -5.02 16.15 -17.21
C GLY A 427 -5.04 17.67 -17.43
N PRO A 428 -5.79 18.11 -18.46
CA PRO A 428 -6.41 17.27 -19.48
C PRO A 428 -5.37 16.55 -20.35
N ALA A 429 -5.70 15.38 -20.90
CA ALA A 429 -4.76 14.52 -21.65
C ALA A 429 -4.01 15.24 -22.79
N HIS A 430 -4.59 16.27 -23.41
CA HIS A 430 -3.89 17.02 -24.45
C HIS A 430 -2.89 18.06 -23.91
N THR A 431 -2.97 18.45 -22.63
CA THR A 431 -2.18 19.56 -22.07
C THR A 431 -1.01 19.08 -21.22
N GLY A 432 -1.26 18.19 -20.24
CA GLY A 432 -0.24 17.74 -19.30
C GLY A 432 0.55 18.88 -18.62
N ALA A 433 1.80 18.59 -18.26
CA ALA A 433 2.81 19.58 -17.91
C ALA A 433 3.31 20.26 -19.19
N LYS A 434 3.14 21.57 -19.29
CA LYS A 434 3.58 22.35 -20.46
C LYS A 434 5.09 22.53 -20.46
N PRO A 435 5.72 22.81 -21.62
CA PRO A 435 7.11 23.27 -21.66
C PRO A 435 7.29 24.62 -20.94
N ASP A 436 8.51 24.90 -20.48
CA ASP A 436 8.90 26.19 -19.88
C ASP A 436 8.66 27.37 -20.82
N ALA A 437 8.67 27.14 -22.13
CA ALA A 437 8.37 28.17 -23.14
C ALA A 437 6.90 28.63 -23.11
N ASP A 438 5.99 27.77 -22.64
CA ASP A 438 4.55 27.98 -22.60
C ASP A 438 4.04 28.26 -21.17
N ASP A 439 4.70 27.69 -20.16
CA ASP A 439 4.46 27.92 -18.74
C ASP A 439 5.81 28.02 -17.98
N PRO A 440 6.48 29.17 -17.98
CA PRO A 440 7.81 29.31 -17.38
C PRO A 440 7.80 29.25 -15.85
N GLU A 441 6.64 29.37 -15.21
CA GLU A 441 6.53 29.41 -13.75
C GLU A 441 5.99 28.12 -13.17
N HIS A 442 5.17 27.34 -13.91
CA HIS A 442 4.52 26.11 -13.46
C HIS A 442 3.70 26.26 -12.18
N ASN A 443 3.14 27.46 -11.93
CA ASN A 443 2.52 27.79 -10.64
C ASN A 443 1.36 26.85 -10.27
N GLU A 444 0.48 26.55 -11.22
CA GLU A 444 -0.70 25.71 -10.98
C GLU A 444 -0.28 24.28 -10.64
N ILE A 445 0.53 23.64 -11.48
CA ILE A 445 0.92 22.24 -11.28
C ILE A 445 1.89 22.09 -10.10
N ARG A 446 2.74 23.07 -9.82
CA ARG A 446 3.54 23.08 -8.58
C ARG A 446 2.62 23.08 -7.35
N ALA A 447 1.63 23.97 -7.31
CA ALA A 447 0.75 24.09 -6.15
C ALA A 447 -0.21 22.91 -6.00
N GLN A 448 -0.99 22.63 -7.04
CA GLN A 448 -2.13 21.73 -6.98
C GLN A 448 -1.72 20.25 -7.12
N VAL A 449 -0.66 19.97 -7.89
CA VAL A 449 -0.21 18.58 -8.14
C VAL A 449 0.96 18.20 -7.24
N LEU A 450 2.09 18.91 -7.36
CA LEU A 450 3.32 18.55 -6.64
C LEU A 450 3.14 18.71 -5.13
N TRP A 451 2.86 19.92 -4.66
CA TRP A 451 2.63 20.15 -3.24
C TRP A 451 1.30 19.55 -2.78
N GLY A 452 0.25 19.56 -3.60
CA GLY A 452 -1.02 18.89 -3.31
C GLY A 452 -0.84 17.42 -2.94
N ASN A 453 -0.20 16.62 -3.81
CA ASN A 453 0.03 15.20 -3.53
C ASN A 453 0.96 14.97 -2.33
N LEU A 454 2.07 15.71 -2.24
CA LEU A 454 3.03 15.51 -1.16
C LEU A 454 2.44 15.89 0.21
N MET A 455 1.66 16.97 0.29
CA MET A 455 1.00 17.42 1.52
C MET A 455 -0.20 16.55 1.91
N ALA A 456 -0.81 15.82 0.97
CA ALA A 456 -1.78 14.75 1.28
C ALA A 456 -1.11 13.54 1.98
N GLY A 457 0.22 13.45 1.92
CA GLY A 457 0.99 12.28 2.35
C GLY A 457 1.25 11.26 1.24
N GLY A 458 1.12 11.67 -0.03
CA GLY A 458 1.49 10.88 -1.19
C GLY A 458 3.00 10.66 -1.33
N ALA A 459 3.38 9.66 -2.12
CA ALA A 459 4.73 9.13 -2.27
C ALA A 459 5.53 9.71 -3.46
N GLY A 460 5.04 10.78 -4.09
CA GLY A 460 5.77 11.49 -5.13
C GLY A 460 4.99 11.73 -6.42
N VAL A 461 5.64 12.37 -7.38
CA VAL A 461 5.04 12.81 -8.64
C VAL A 461 5.91 12.44 -9.85
N GLU A 462 5.28 12.04 -10.94
CA GLU A 462 5.87 12.07 -12.28
C GLU A 462 5.11 13.07 -13.17
N TRP A 463 5.73 13.47 -14.28
CA TRP A 463 5.18 14.53 -15.13
C TRP A 463 4.91 14.03 -16.55
N TYR A 464 3.62 13.90 -16.86
CA TYR A 464 3.07 13.65 -18.19
C TYR A 464 2.97 14.94 -19.03
N PHE A 465 3.25 14.88 -20.33
CA PHE A 465 3.42 16.06 -21.19
C PHE A 465 2.22 16.38 -22.11
N GLY A 466 1.23 15.50 -22.17
CA GLY A 466 0.09 15.61 -23.09
C GLY A 466 0.48 15.59 -24.56
N TYR A 467 -0.46 15.88 -25.46
CA TYR A 467 -0.25 15.81 -26.92
C TYR A 467 -0.15 17.16 -27.65
N LYS A 468 -0.47 18.29 -27.01
CA LYS A 468 -0.65 19.58 -27.70
C LYS A 468 0.63 20.40 -27.87
N PHE A 469 1.50 20.42 -26.86
CA PHE A 469 2.65 21.33 -26.81
C PHE A 469 3.90 20.71 -27.42
N ALA A 470 5.00 21.46 -27.55
CA ALA A 470 6.26 20.89 -28.05
C ALA A 470 6.83 19.87 -27.06
N HIS A 471 7.57 18.88 -27.57
CA HIS A 471 8.09 17.77 -26.76
C HIS A 471 6.99 17.12 -25.92
N ASN A 472 5.99 16.60 -26.63
CA ASN A 472 4.79 16.01 -26.07
C ASN A 472 5.03 14.53 -25.74
N ASP A 473 4.02 13.85 -25.23
CA ASP A 473 4.15 12.47 -24.76
C ASP A 473 4.60 11.46 -25.83
N LEU A 474 4.32 11.70 -27.11
CA LEU A 474 4.72 10.81 -28.21
C LEU A 474 5.97 11.27 -28.96
N ASN A 475 6.42 12.52 -28.78
CA ASN A 475 7.51 13.09 -29.58
C ASN A 475 8.56 13.87 -28.77
N CYS A 476 8.60 13.66 -27.45
CA CYS A 476 9.57 14.32 -26.60
C CYS A 476 11.00 13.88 -26.93
N GLU A 477 11.74 14.76 -27.60
CA GLU A 477 13.18 14.59 -27.88
C GLU A 477 14.12 15.29 -26.88
N ASP A 478 13.61 16.17 -26.00
CA ASP A 478 14.44 16.96 -25.08
C ASP A 478 13.69 17.24 -23.77
N TRP A 479 14.14 16.59 -22.70
CA TRP A 479 13.61 16.85 -21.36
C TRP A 479 13.99 18.24 -20.83
N ARG A 480 14.92 18.99 -21.45
CA ARG A 480 15.16 20.40 -21.12
C ARG A 480 14.01 21.32 -21.49
N SER A 481 13.03 20.84 -22.26
CA SER A 481 11.79 21.58 -22.49
C SER A 481 11.08 21.97 -21.18
N ARG A 482 11.38 21.30 -20.06
CA ARG A 482 10.77 21.50 -18.72
C ARG A 482 11.82 21.65 -17.61
N ASP A 483 12.96 22.28 -17.91
CA ASP A 483 14.12 22.40 -17.02
C ASP A 483 13.76 23.03 -15.65
N ILE A 484 12.88 24.02 -15.64
CA ILE A 484 12.42 24.70 -14.41
C ILE A 484 11.54 23.77 -13.57
N LEU A 485 10.66 22.98 -14.20
CA LEU A 485 9.78 22.05 -13.49
C LEU A 485 10.57 20.96 -12.74
N TRP A 486 11.66 20.45 -13.33
CA TRP A 486 12.53 19.48 -12.67
C TRP A 486 13.18 20.08 -11.42
N ASP A 487 13.63 21.34 -11.47
CA ASP A 487 14.19 22.03 -10.31
C ASP A 487 13.13 22.21 -9.21
N GLN A 488 11.93 22.67 -9.56
CA GLN A 488 10.83 22.83 -8.59
C GLN A 488 10.43 21.51 -7.94
N THR A 489 10.42 20.43 -8.71
CA THR A 489 10.20 19.06 -8.21
C THR A 489 11.29 18.68 -7.21
N HIS A 490 12.57 18.88 -7.57
CA HIS A 490 13.69 18.63 -6.66
C HIS A 490 13.56 19.42 -5.35
N TYR A 491 13.21 20.70 -5.40
CA TYR A 491 13.06 21.55 -4.22
C TYR A 491 11.99 21.02 -3.25
N ALA A 492 10.84 20.59 -3.76
CA ALA A 492 9.80 19.98 -2.93
C ALA A 492 10.31 18.67 -2.28
N LEU A 493 10.95 17.79 -3.05
CA LEU A 493 11.51 16.54 -2.49
C LEU A 493 12.58 16.80 -1.42
N ASP A 494 13.46 17.79 -1.64
CA ASP A 494 14.50 18.19 -0.69
C ASP A 494 13.90 18.73 0.61
N PHE A 495 12.83 19.54 0.52
CA PHE A 495 12.13 20.07 1.69
C PHE A 495 11.60 18.94 2.58
N PHE A 496 10.89 17.97 1.99
CA PHE A 496 10.35 16.83 2.73
C PHE A 496 11.46 16.00 3.38
N LYS A 497 12.52 15.66 2.63
CA LYS A 497 13.62 14.84 3.13
C LYS A 497 14.45 15.53 4.22
N ARG A 498 14.69 16.84 4.12
CA ARG A 498 15.57 17.57 5.05
C ARG A 498 14.86 18.06 6.30
N TYR A 499 13.59 18.46 6.18
CA TYR A 499 12.93 19.25 7.22
C TYR A 499 11.74 18.56 7.87
N LEU A 500 11.23 17.46 7.30
CA LEU A 500 10.01 16.80 7.80
C LEU A 500 10.23 15.34 8.21
N PRO A 501 9.64 14.88 9.33
CA PRO A 501 9.42 13.46 9.60
C PRO A 501 8.15 12.96 8.87
N PHE A 502 8.07 13.23 7.56
CA PHE A 502 6.84 13.14 6.74
C PHE A 502 6.16 11.77 6.80
N GLU A 503 6.95 10.70 6.96
CA GLU A 503 6.53 9.31 7.11
C GLU A 503 5.44 9.13 8.19
N THR A 504 5.54 9.93 9.25
CA THR A 504 4.66 9.90 10.43
C THR A 504 3.62 11.03 10.44
N MET A 505 3.69 11.96 9.50
CA MET A 505 2.79 13.09 9.40
C MET A 505 1.54 12.74 8.60
N HIS A 506 0.41 13.39 8.89
CA HIS A 506 -0.84 13.19 8.16
C HIS A 506 -1.40 14.53 7.70
N THR A 507 -2.21 14.51 6.64
CA THR A 507 -3.04 15.67 6.29
C THR A 507 -3.84 16.09 7.52
N ALA A 508 -3.91 17.40 7.73
CA ALA A 508 -4.64 18.04 8.82
C ALA A 508 -5.11 19.43 8.37
N ASP A 509 -5.67 19.52 7.15
CA ASP A 509 -6.06 20.77 6.51
C ASP A 509 -7.08 21.57 7.36
N ASP A 510 -7.87 20.88 8.18
CA ASP A 510 -8.80 21.48 9.15
C ASP A 510 -8.12 22.34 10.24
N LEU A 511 -6.78 22.32 10.35
CA LEU A 511 -6.04 23.14 11.33
C LEU A 511 -5.89 24.61 10.89
N THR A 512 -6.23 24.93 9.65
CA THR A 512 -6.29 26.29 9.11
C THR A 512 -7.71 26.54 8.60
N ALA A 513 -8.14 27.80 8.61
CA ALA A 513 -9.44 28.17 8.04
C ALA A 513 -9.37 28.40 6.52
N ASN A 514 -8.18 28.28 5.92
CA ASN A 514 -7.95 28.53 4.51
C ASN A 514 -8.21 27.25 3.72
N THR A 515 -9.17 27.28 2.80
CA THR A 515 -9.52 26.11 1.98
C THR A 515 -8.60 25.90 0.78
N HIS A 516 -7.57 26.74 0.62
CA HIS A 516 -6.61 26.64 -0.47
C HIS A 516 -5.19 26.31 0.01
N ASP A 517 -4.93 26.29 1.31
CA ASP A 517 -3.66 25.80 1.83
C ASP A 517 -3.72 24.28 2.05
N TYR A 518 -2.55 23.67 2.21
CA TYR A 518 -2.43 22.27 2.60
C TYR A 518 -1.62 22.18 3.88
N VAL A 519 -2.09 21.40 4.85
CA VAL A 519 -1.46 21.23 6.15
C VAL A 519 -1.08 19.77 6.32
N LEU A 520 0.22 19.54 6.49
CA LEU A 520 0.74 18.24 6.87
C LEU A 520 1.25 18.34 8.32
N ALA A 521 0.77 17.49 9.21
CA ALA A 521 1.01 17.60 10.64
C ALA A 521 1.55 16.31 11.27
N HIS A 522 2.55 16.45 12.13
CA HIS A 522 2.69 15.59 13.30
C HIS A 522 2.20 16.41 14.51
N PRO A 523 0.96 16.16 14.99
CA PRO A 523 0.33 16.97 16.02
C PRO A 523 1.23 17.20 17.23
N ARG A 524 1.23 18.45 17.70
CA ARG A 524 2.00 18.99 18.82
C ARG A 524 3.52 19.03 18.62
N LYS A 525 4.05 18.56 17.48
CA LYS A 525 5.49 18.50 17.20
C LYS A 525 5.91 19.38 16.03
N VAL A 526 5.37 19.12 14.85
CA VAL A 526 5.77 19.82 13.62
C VAL A 526 4.60 19.89 12.67
N TYR A 527 4.46 21.02 11.99
CA TYR A 527 3.44 21.29 11.00
C TYR A 527 4.14 21.92 9.79
N ALA A 528 3.82 21.43 8.60
CA ALA A 528 4.12 22.08 7.34
C ALA A 528 2.81 22.64 6.79
N ILE A 529 2.83 23.89 6.33
CA ILE A 529 1.66 24.55 5.75
C ILE A 529 2.09 25.12 4.41
N TYR A 530 1.59 24.52 3.33
CA TYR A 530 1.83 25.00 1.97
C TYR A 530 0.75 26.02 1.62
N ILE A 531 1.17 27.25 1.34
CA ILE A 531 0.28 28.40 1.11
C ILE A 531 0.49 28.85 -0.34
N PRO A 532 -0.42 28.51 -1.28
CA PRO A 532 -0.26 28.87 -2.70
C PRO A 532 -0.28 30.38 -2.97
N LYS A 533 -0.88 31.15 -2.05
CA LYS A 533 -1.00 32.60 -2.14
C LYS A 533 -0.85 33.21 -0.75
N VAL A 534 0.11 34.12 -0.59
CA VAL A 534 0.35 34.77 0.70
C VAL A 534 -0.88 35.52 1.21
N GLU A 535 -1.42 35.04 2.33
CA GLU A 535 -2.47 35.67 3.12
C GLU A 535 -2.30 35.35 4.60
N GLU A 536 -3.08 36.01 5.46
CA GLU A 536 -3.00 35.73 6.89
C GLU A 536 -3.44 34.29 7.18
N THR A 537 -2.51 33.47 7.67
CA THR A 537 -2.76 32.07 8.02
C THR A 537 -2.84 31.92 9.53
N ILE A 538 -4.01 31.51 10.02
CA ILE A 538 -4.26 31.23 11.44
C ILE A 538 -4.20 29.73 11.63
N LEU A 539 -3.21 29.26 12.39
CA LEU A 539 -3.06 27.84 12.72
C LEU A 539 -3.72 27.56 14.07
N ASP A 540 -4.60 26.56 14.11
CA ASP A 540 -5.16 26.04 15.35
C ASP A 540 -4.13 25.19 16.11
N LEU A 541 -3.69 25.71 17.24
CA LEU A 541 -2.81 25.03 18.20
C LEU A 541 -3.47 24.92 19.58
N THR A 542 -4.79 24.89 19.65
CA THR A 542 -5.55 24.76 20.92
C THR A 542 -5.15 23.54 21.73
N ASP A 543 -4.80 22.45 21.05
CA ASP A 543 -4.39 21.16 21.61
C ASP A 543 -2.97 21.17 22.26
N SER A 544 -2.21 22.25 22.10
CA SER A 544 -0.81 22.32 22.52
C SER A 544 -0.47 23.62 23.26
N LYS A 545 0.07 23.53 24.47
CA LYS A 545 0.58 24.72 25.20
C LYS A 545 2.05 25.04 24.89
N SER A 546 2.66 24.35 23.93
CA SER A 546 4.07 24.49 23.59
C SER A 546 4.37 25.81 22.86
N LYS A 547 5.65 26.18 22.88
CA LYS A 547 6.18 27.27 22.05
C LYS A 547 6.71 26.68 20.75
N PHE A 548 6.36 27.29 19.63
CA PHE A 548 6.78 26.86 18.29
C PHE A 548 7.65 27.93 17.62
N THR A 549 8.62 27.50 16.81
CA THR A 549 9.37 28.32 15.86
C THR A 549 8.70 28.25 14.51
N ILE A 550 8.73 29.35 13.77
CA ILE A 550 8.20 29.43 12.43
C ILE A 550 9.33 29.85 11.51
N LYS A 551 9.48 29.10 10.43
CA LYS A 551 10.36 29.45 9.30
C LYS A 551 9.63 29.19 7.99
N TRP A 552 10.13 29.78 6.93
CA TRP A 552 9.51 29.79 5.62
C TRP A 552 10.47 29.21 4.59
N TYR A 553 9.95 28.43 3.66
CA TYR A 553 10.65 27.84 2.53
C TYR A 553 10.05 28.40 1.23
N ASN A 554 10.91 28.74 0.27
CA ASN A 554 10.47 29.18 -1.04
C ASN A 554 10.36 27.96 -1.98
N PRO A 555 9.15 27.47 -2.29
CA PRO A 555 8.96 26.28 -3.13
C PRO A 555 9.40 26.47 -4.59
N ARG A 556 9.58 27.71 -5.06
CA ARG A 556 9.98 28.03 -6.44
C ARG A 556 11.48 27.89 -6.68
N THR A 557 12.28 28.25 -5.67
CA THR A 557 13.74 28.37 -5.79
C THR A 557 14.50 27.48 -4.82
N GLY A 558 13.79 26.81 -3.91
CA GLY A 558 14.36 26.02 -2.84
C GLY A 558 15.24 26.82 -1.88
N GLY A 559 16.26 26.15 -1.32
CA GLY A 559 17.25 26.76 -0.43
C GLY A 559 17.02 26.48 1.05
N ASP A 560 17.58 27.33 1.92
CA ASP A 560 17.43 27.18 3.37
C ASP A 560 16.16 27.88 3.90
N LEU A 561 15.65 27.36 5.01
CA LEU A 561 14.55 27.97 5.75
C LEU A 561 14.92 29.37 6.29
N VAL A 562 14.05 30.35 6.04
CA VAL A 562 14.23 31.75 6.44
C VAL A 562 13.16 32.21 7.43
N TYR A 563 13.45 33.24 8.22
CA TYR A 563 12.45 33.82 9.13
C TYR A 563 11.53 34.80 8.39
N GLY A 564 10.24 34.73 8.70
CA GLY A 564 9.26 35.73 8.30
C GLY A 564 9.06 36.80 9.37
N THR A 565 7.90 37.46 9.31
CA THR A 565 7.49 38.51 10.25
C THR A 565 7.32 38.01 11.69
N VAL A 566 6.89 36.76 11.87
CA VAL A 566 6.78 36.10 13.17
C VAL A 566 7.78 34.95 13.24
N LYS A 567 8.61 34.93 14.28
CA LYS A 567 9.64 33.90 14.49
C LYS A 567 9.19 32.78 15.43
N THR A 568 8.34 33.12 16.39
CA THR A 568 7.85 32.16 17.38
C THR A 568 6.42 32.49 17.81
N ILE A 569 5.63 31.44 18.02
CA ILE A 569 4.27 31.51 18.55
C ILE A 569 4.14 30.61 19.79
N LYS A 570 3.11 30.82 20.60
CA LYS A 570 2.77 29.98 21.74
C LYS A 570 1.36 29.43 21.52
N GLY A 571 1.23 28.10 21.51
CA GLY A 571 -0.05 27.43 21.35
C GLY A 571 -0.98 27.60 22.55
N GLY A 572 -2.13 26.94 22.49
CA GLY A 572 -3.23 26.99 23.45
C GLY A 572 -4.41 27.82 22.93
N LYS A 573 -4.34 28.27 21.68
CA LYS A 573 -5.38 28.99 20.93
C LYS A 573 -5.03 28.99 19.44
N PRO A 574 -6.01 29.28 18.56
CA PRO A 574 -5.71 29.64 17.17
C PRO A 574 -4.85 30.90 17.15
N ILE A 575 -3.82 30.90 16.31
CA ILE A 575 -2.82 31.99 16.28
C ILE A 575 -2.26 32.18 14.87
N SER A 576 -2.11 33.45 14.46
CA SER A 576 -1.46 33.80 13.20
C SER A 576 0.00 33.36 13.19
N ILE A 577 0.41 32.68 12.11
CA ILE A 577 1.81 32.26 11.90
C ILE A 577 2.67 33.40 11.31
N GLY A 578 2.08 34.56 11.09
CA GLY A 578 2.71 35.70 10.42
C GLY A 578 2.83 35.51 8.91
N PHE A 579 3.49 36.47 8.27
CA PHE A 579 3.78 36.48 6.84
C PHE A 579 5.22 36.02 6.52
N PRO A 580 5.44 35.39 5.35
CA PRO A 580 6.76 35.09 4.81
C PRO A 580 7.59 36.36 4.53
N PRO A 581 8.88 36.24 4.17
CA PRO A 581 9.76 37.38 3.88
C PRO A 581 9.28 38.32 2.76
N SER A 582 8.49 37.80 1.80
CA SER A 582 7.81 38.59 0.77
C SER A 582 6.38 38.09 0.59
N ASN A 583 5.53 38.90 -0.02
CA ASN A 583 4.15 38.55 -0.36
C ASN A 583 4.00 37.95 -1.77
N GLU A 584 5.10 37.53 -2.39
CA GLU A 584 5.11 37.01 -3.76
C GLU A 584 4.77 35.51 -3.77
N ASN A 585 3.71 35.17 -4.50
CA ASN A 585 3.29 33.81 -4.85
C ASN A 585 3.17 32.86 -3.64
N ASP A 586 3.68 31.64 -3.77
CA ASP A 586 3.51 30.53 -2.83
C ASP A 586 4.63 30.42 -1.78
N TRP A 587 4.34 29.94 -0.59
CA TRP A 587 5.34 29.72 0.45
C TRP A 587 4.99 28.50 1.31
N VAL A 588 6.00 27.89 1.93
CA VAL A 588 5.77 26.80 2.88
C VAL A 588 6.21 27.25 4.27
N ALA A 589 5.29 27.27 5.22
CA ALA A 589 5.61 27.50 6.62
C ALA A 589 5.97 26.18 7.30
N LEU A 590 7.13 26.13 7.94
CA LEU A 590 7.52 25.08 8.87
C LEU A 590 7.35 25.59 10.30
N VAL A 591 6.43 24.97 11.04
CA VAL A 591 6.10 25.30 12.43
C VAL A 591 6.55 24.16 13.35
N GLU A 592 7.61 24.37 14.12
CA GLU A 592 8.29 23.33 14.91
C GLU A 592 8.27 23.62 16.41
N ASN A 593 8.02 22.60 17.22
CA ASN A 593 8.05 22.73 18.67
C ASN A 593 9.48 23.01 19.18
N THR A 594 9.65 24.13 19.89
CA THR A 594 10.96 24.61 20.40
C THR A 594 11.43 23.93 21.67
N SER A 595 10.58 23.10 22.28
CA SER A 595 10.93 22.36 23.49
C SER A 595 11.96 21.27 23.14
N LYS A 596 13.24 21.63 23.02
CA LYS A 596 14.36 20.67 22.86
C LYS A 596 14.56 19.87 24.16
N LYS A 597 13.64 18.96 24.41
CA LYS A 597 13.88 17.64 24.95
C LYS A 597 13.00 16.73 24.12
N SER A 598 13.52 15.60 23.67
CA SER A 598 12.68 14.46 23.31
C SER A 598 11.77 14.19 24.51
N SER A 599 10.61 14.83 24.54
CA SER A 599 9.47 14.22 25.16
C SER A 599 9.24 13.01 24.27
N LYS A 600 9.67 11.84 24.77
CA LYS A 600 8.86 10.65 24.57
C LYS A 600 7.43 11.15 24.69
N ALA A 601 6.69 11.02 23.59
CA ALA A 601 5.34 11.51 23.51
C ALA A 601 4.66 11.20 24.86
N ASN A 602 4.05 12.20 25.49
CA ASN A 602 2.91 11.90 26.33
C ASN A 602 1.83 11.43 25.35
N GLU A 603 2.03 10.20 24.85
CA GLU A 603 0.95 9.27 24.57
C GLU A 603 0.07 9.29 25.81
N SER A 604 -1.23 9.45 25.62
CA SER A 604 -2.23 9.01 26.59
C SER A 604 -1.75 7.65 27.13
N PRO A 605 -1.73 7.42 28.46
CA PRO A 605 -0.90 6.39 29.07
C PRO A 605 -1.07 5.03 28.38
N LYS A 606 -0.12 4.73 27.50
CA LYS A 606 -0.03 3.47 26.76
C LYS A 606 0.21 2.38 27.79
N THR A 607 -0.77 1.52 27.98
CA THR A 607 -0.63 0.37 28.87
C THR A 607 -0.14 -0.80 28.02
N THR A 608 1.10 -1.23 28.21
CA THR A 608 1.62 -2.45 27.57
C THR A 608 1.59 -3.57 28.60
N LEU A 609 0.84 -4.63 28.32
CA LEU A 609 0.77 -5.83 29.14
C LEU A 609 1.60 -6.92 28.45
N ASN A 610 2.72 -7.29 29.06
CA ASN A 610 3.69 -8.24 28.53
C ASN A 610 3.29 -9.68 28.88
N ALA A 611 3.43 -10.58 27.92
CA ALA A 611 3.01 -11.98 28.04
C ALA A 611 3.69 -12.71 29.22
N LEU A 612 4.98 -12.44 29.48
CA LEU A 612 5.73 -13.11 30.54
C LEU A 612 5.59 -12.45 31.93
N GLN A 613 5.23 -11.17 31.98
CA GLN A 613 5.24 -10.40 33.23
C GLN A 613 3.83 -10.18 33.78
N ASP A 614 2.89 -9.88 32.90
CA ASP A 614 1.57 -9.40 33.27
C ASP A 614 0.50 -10.48 33.16
N PHE A 615 0.75 -11.57 32.42
CA PHE A 615 -0.20 -12.67 32.22
C PHE A 615 0.16 -13.92 33.00
N GLN A 616 -0.87 -14.61 33.50
CA GLN A 616 -0.81 -15.91 34.14
C GLN A 616 -1.28 -16.97 33.14
N ILE A 617 -0.48 -18.03 32.93
CA ILE A 617 -0.86 -19.16 32.06
C ILE A 617 -2.05 -19.89 32.70
N ASP A 618 -3.11 -20.12 31.92
CA ASP A 618 -4.24 -20.92 32.35
C ASP A 618 -3.88 -22.42 32.26
N ASN A 619 -3.52 -23.01 33.39
CA ASN A 619 -3.18 -24.44 33.47
C ASN A 619 -4.40 -25.38 33.41
N THR A 620 -5.62 -24.84 33.28
CA THR A 620 -6.84 -25.64 33.12
C THR A 620 -7.19 -25.91 31.65
N SER A 621 -6.54 -25.21 30.73
CA SER A 621 -6.64 -25.42 29.29
C SER A 621 -6.06 -26.78 28.87
N LYS A 622 -6.58 -27.35 27.77
CA LYS A 622 -6.12 -28.63 27.22
C LYS A 622 -4.63 -28.58 26.83
N VAL A 623 -4.19 -27.40 26.37
CA VAL A 623 -2.81 -27.12 26.00
C VAL A 623 -2.30 -25.96 26.85
N ASN A 624 -1.07 -26.08 27.35
CA ASN A 624 -0.44 -25.05 28.15
C ASN A 624 0.68 -24.38 27.38
N TYR A 625 0.84 -23.08 27.60
CA TYR A 625 2.01 -22.35 27.11
C TYR A 625 3.29 -22.80 27.83
N TYR A 626 4.41 -22.71 27.11
CA TYR A 626 5.73 -22.59 27.72
C TYR A 626 6.26 -21.17 27.52
N THR A 627 7.16 -20.74 28.40
CA THR A 627 7.81 -19.43 28.34
C THR A 627 9.07 -19.47 27.47
N GLU A 628 9.18 -18.60 26.47
CA GLU A 628 10.38 -18.43 25.64
C GLU A 628 11.09 -17.10 25.96
N ASN A 629 12.06 -17.15 26.88
CA ASN A 629 12.74 -15.95 27.39
C ASN A 629 13.50 -15.17 26.31
N LYS A 630 14.03 -15.84 25.27
CA LYS A 630 14.83 -15.19 24.20
C LYS A 630 14.04 -14.10 23.46
N ARG A 631 12.72 -14.29 23.29
CA ARG A 631 11.84 -13.33 22.59
C ARG A 631 10.78 -12.71 23.49
N GLY A 632 10.77 -13.09 24.77
CA GLY A 632 9.75 -12.64 25.72
C GLY A 632 8.35 -13.12 25.35
N THR A 633 8.20 -14.36 24.85
CA THR A 633 6.91 -14.86 24.35
C THR A 633 6.35 -16.02 25.17
N LEU A 634 5.02 -16.13 25.18
CA LEU A 634 4.33 -17.38 25.46
C LEU A 634 4.13 -18.15 24.14
N ALA A 635 4.35 -19.47 24.17
CA ALA A 635 4.40 -20.31 22.98
C ALA A 635 3.87 -21.72 23.26
N ILE A 636 3.39 -22.42 22.22
CA ILE A 636 2.88 -23.79 22.31
C ILE A 636 3.95 -24.77 21.83
N ASN A 637 4.15 -25.88 22.57
CA ASN A 637 5.05 -26.93 22.11
C ASN A 637 4.37 -27.77 21.01
N ALA A 638 4.52 -27.32 19.76
CA ALA A 638 3.93 -27.98 18.58
C ALA A 638 4.59 -29.32 18.20
N ALA A 639 5.73 -29.69 18.83
CA ALA A 639 6.30 -31.02 18.67
C ALA A 639 5.42 -32.12 19.30
N LYS A 640 4.53 -31.74 20.23
CA LYS A 640 3.50 -32.62 20.78
C LYS A 640 2.25 -32.54 19.90
N THR A 641 1.93 -33.64 19.22
CA THR A 641 0.82 -33.69 18.26
C THR A 641 -0.53 -33.30 18.87
N GLU A 642 -0.74 -33.65 20.14
CA GLU A 642 -1.95 -33.33 20.91
C GLU A 642 -2.13 -31.84 21.21
N ASN A 643 -1.07 -31.03 21.04
CA ASN A 643 -1.10 -29.58 21.26
C ASN A 643 -1.45 -28.78 19.99
N ARG A 644 -1.46 -29.42 18.83
CA ARG A 644 -1.64 -28.77 17.53
C ARG A 644 -3.13 -28.46 17.29
N ASN A 645 -3.42 -27.33 16.65
CA ASN A 645 -4.79 -26.83 16.41
C ASN A 645 -5.65 -26.62 17.67
N GLU A 646 -5.04 -26.68 18.85
CA GLU A 646 -5.70 -26.53 20.14
C GLU A 646 -5.28 -25.21 20.77
N PHE A 647 -6.21 -24.55 21.47
CA PHE A 647 -5.91 -23.28 22.13
C PHE A 647 -5.16 -23.52 23.44
N ALA A 648 -4.06 -22.79 23.62
CA ALA A 648 -3.53 -22.47 24.95
C ALA A 648 -3.93 -21.04 25.30
N SER A 649 -4.19 -20.75 26.58
CA SER A 649 -4.54 -19.40 27.00
C SER A 649 -3.76 -18.90 28.22
N ALA A 650 -3.70 -17.58 28.34
CA ALA A 650 -3.18 -16.88 29.50
C ALA A 650 -4.04 -15.65 29.76
N PHE A 651 -4.23 -15.30 31.03
CA PHE A 651 -5.10 -14.20 31.42
C PHE A 651 -4.42 -13.24 32.39
N THR A 652 -4.97 -12.04 32.48
CA THR A 652 -4.58 -11.02 33.46
C THR A 652 -5.81 -10.27 33.96
N ILE A 653 -5.69 -9.59 35.10
CA ILE A 653 -6.72 -8.70 35.61
C ILE A 653 -6.35 -7.29 35.20
N PHE A 654 -7.18 -6.68 34.36
CA PHE A 654 -6.95 -5.33 33.87
C PHE A 654 -6.99 -4.32 35.02
N LYS A 655 -5.87 -3.63 35.28
CA LYS A 655 -5.73 -2.63 36.36
C LYS A 655 -5.82 -1.18 35.88
N GLY A 656 -6.01 -0.95 34.58
CA GLY A 656 -6.21 0.41 34.05
C GLY A 656 -7.58 0.98 34.40
N ASN A 657 -7.76 2.26 34.05
CA ASN A 657 -9.05 2.94 34.23
C ASN A 657 -10.12 2.31 33.34
N THR A 658 -11.37 2.28 33.82
CA THR A 658 -12.49 1.88 32.97
C THR A 658 -12.60 2.81 31.75
N GLY A 659 -12.61 2.23 30.54
CA GLY A 659 -12.71 2.99 29.30
C GLY A 659 -12.53 2.14 28.05
N TYR A 660 -12.64 2.78 26.89
CA TYR A 660 -12.26 2.16 25.62
C TYR A 660 -10.75 2.23 25.45
N TYR A 661 -10.19 1.26 24.72
CA TYR A 661 -8.77 1.14 24.41
C TYR A 661 -8.59 0.68 22.97
N SER A 662 -7.79 1.36 22.17
CA SER A 662 -7.33 0.81 20.88
C SER A 662 -6.23 -0.21 21.21
N ALA A 663 -6.47 -1.46 20.81
CA ALA A 663 -5.68 -2.61 21.22
C ALA A 663 -4.88 -3.20 20.05
N THR A 664 -3.62 -3.52 20.31
CA THR A 664 -2.71 -4.17 19.35
C THR A 664 -2.03 -5.35 20.02
N LEU A 665 -2.15 -6.54 19.41
CA LEU A 665 -1.49 -7.76 19.88
C LEU A 665 -0.15 -7.93 19.15
N ASN A 666 0.95 -7.97 19.90
CA ASN A 666 2.27 -8.22 19.35
C ASN A 666 2.56 -9.73 19.38
N THR A 667 2.82 -10.27 18.21
CA THR A 667 2.98 -11.70 17.91
C THR A 667 4.28 -11.95 17.16
N ILE A 668 4.62 -13.23 16.97
CA ILE A 668 5.69 -13.64 16.07
C ILE A 668 5.07 -14.51 14.98
N ALA A 669 5.04 -14.01 13.74
CA ALA A 669 4.69 -14.81 12.58
C ALA A 669 5.85 -15.75 12.23
N GLU A 670 5.50 -16.98 11.85
CA GLU A 670 6.44 -18.05 11.55
C GLU A 670 6.09 -18.59 10.16
N ASN A 671 7.10 -18.91 9.36
CA ASN A 671 6.92 -19.48 8.02
C ASN A 671 6.24 -20.86 8.03
N ASP A 672 6.23 -21.52 9.19
CA ASP A 672 5.62 -22.83 9.41
C ASP A 672 4.08 -22.80 9.43
N GLY A 673 3.47 -21.63 9.68
CA GLY A 673 2.02 -21.48 9.64
C GLY A 673 1.47 -20.18 10.23
N GLU A 674 0.25 -19.84 9.81
CA GLU A 674 -0.46 -18.64 10.22
C GLU A 674 -1.21 -18.88 11.54
N SER A 675 -0.47 -18.87 12.65
CA SER A 675 -1.05 -19.02 13.99
C SER A 675 -2.25 -18.08 14.23
N GLU A 676 -3.30 -18.62 14.83
CA GLU A 676 -4.54 -17.90 15.18
C GLU A 676 -4.51 -17.48 16.65
N TYR A 677 -5.03 -16.30 16.94
CA TYR A 677 -5.12 -15.71 18.28
C TYR A 677 -6.56 -15.26 18.55
N ALA A 678 -7.10 -15.63 19.72
CA ALA A 678 -8.41 -15.20 20.19
C ALA A 678 -8.28 -14.39 21.47
N VAL A 679 -8.95 -13.24 21.53
CA VAL A 679 -8.91 -12.33 22.68
C VAL A 679 -10.26 -12.34 23.37
N TYR A 680 -10.27 -12.46 24.69
CA TYR A 680 -11.48 -12.51 25.52
C TYR A 680 -11.43 -11.45 26.62
N VAL A 681 -12.59 -10.91 26.94
CA VAL A 681 -12.80 -10.07 28.13
C VAL A 681 -13.92 -10.69 28.96
N ASN A 682 -13.65 -10.99 30.23
CA ASN A 682 -14.58 -11.68 31.14
C ASN A 682 -15.19 -12.97 30.54
N LYS A 683 -14.37 -13.75 29.83
CA LYS A 683 -14.74 -14.98 29.10
C LYS A 683 -15.60 -14.76 27.84
N GLU A 684 -15.96 -13.53 27.50
CA GLU A 684 -16.59 -13.21 26.21
C GLU A 684 -15.51 -13.01 25.14
N LYS A 685 -15.62 -13.75 24.04
CA LYS A 685 -14.70 -13.64 22.90
C LYS A 685 -14.94 -12.33 22.17
N LEU A 686 -13.92 -11.48 22.07
CA LEU A 686 -13.99 -10.19 21.39
C LEU A 686 -13.63 -10.30 19.91
N LYS A 687 -12.48 -10.93 19.62
CA LYS A 687 -11.93 -10.96 18.27
C LYS A 687 -11.01 -12.18 18.09
N THR A 688 -10.95 -12.64 16.86
CA THR A 688 -9.94 -13.59 16.40
C THR A 688 -9.11 -12.93 15.30
N VAL A 689 -7.78 -13.02 15.40
CA VAL A 689 -6.82 -12.50 14.42
C VAL A 689 -5.79 -13.58 14.12
N SER A 690 -5.20 -13.56 12.92
CA SER A 690 -4.17 -14.54 12.53
C SER A 690 -2.91 -13.82 12.08
N ASN A 691 -1.77 -14.46 12.26
CA ASN A 691 -0.54 -13.99 11.65
C ASN A 691 -0.67 -13.99 10.12
N PRO A 692 -0.10 -12.98 9.43
CA PRO A 692 0.05 -13.06 7.99
C PRO A 692 1.06 -14.16 7.64
N GLN A 693 0.95 -14.69 6.43
CA GLN A 693 1.98 -15.55 5.88
C GLN A 693 3.32 -14.79 5.84
N THR A 694 4.41 -15.48 6.19
CA THR A 694 5.76 -14.89 6.18
C THR A 694 6.77 -15.91 5.64
N PRO A 695 7.79 -15.49 4.86
CA PRO A 695 8.88 -16.38 4.47
C PRO A 695 9.93 -16.54 5.59
N TYR A 696 9.89 -15.69 6.62
CA TYR A 696 10.87 -15.70 7.70
C TYR A 696 10.48 -16.64 8.84
N GLY A 697 11.46 -17.35 9.41
CA GLY A 697 11.24 -18.22 10.57
C GLY A 697 10.72 -17.50 11.81
N PHE A 698 11.03 -16.21 11.97
CA PHE A 698 10.48 -15.37 13.02
C PHE A 698 10.32 -13.94 12.51
N LYS A 699 9.10 -13.44 12.39
CA LYS A 699 8.80 -12.04 12.06
C LYS A 699 7.93 -11.42 13.14
N ALA A 700 8.46 -10.43 13.86
CA ALA A 700 7.66 -9.63 14.78
C ALA A 700 6.49 -9.00 14.01
N THR A 701 5.28 -9.20 14.52
CA THR A 701 4.05 -8.82 13.84
C THR A 701 3.11 -8.16 14.83
N SER A 702 2.52 -7.04 14.45
CA SER A 702 1.52 -6.33 15.24
C SER A 702 0.14 -6.54 14.62
N LEU A 703 -0.73 -7.25 15.33
CA LEU A 703 -2.09 -7.55 14.89
C LEU A 703 -3.05 -6.55 15.54
N LEU A 704 -3.71 -5.73 14.73
CA LEU A 704 -4.68 -4.74 15.21
C LEU A 704 -5.96 -5.43 15.71
N LEU A 705 -6.21 -5.32 17.00
CA LEU A 705 -7.45 -5.81 17.60
C LEU A 705 -8.59 -4.79 17.45
N GLY A 706 -8.26 -3.51 17.27
CA GLY A 706 -9.23 -2.41 17.22
C GLY A 706 -9.61 -1.93 18.61
N LYS A 707 -10.73 -1.22 18.74
CA LYS A 707 -11.19 -0.70 20.03
C LYS A 707 -11.82 -1.80 20.89
N ILE A 708 -11.32 -1.98 22.11
CA ILE A 708 -11.88 -2.85 23.14
C ILE A 708 -12.31 -2.02 24.35
N TYR A 709 -13.45 -2.31 24.94
CA TYR A 709 -13.87 -1.71 26.20
C TYR A 709 -13.36 -2.56 27.36
N LEU A 710 -12.70 -1.93 28.33
CA LEU A 710 -12.20 -2.60 29.53
C LEU A 710 -12.66 -1.82 30.75
N LYS A 711 -13.31 -2.50 31.70
CA LYS A 711 -13.56 -2.00 33.04
C LYS A 711 -12.38 -2.35 33.94
N THR A 712 -12.06 -1.47 34.89
CA THR A 712 -11.11 -1.80 35.94
C THR A 712 -11.55 -3.11 36.62
N ASN A 713 -10.61 -4.06 36.70
CA ASN A 713 -10.76 -5.44 37.15
C ASN A 713 -11.44 -6.44 36.19
N ASP A 714 -11.64 -6.08 34.93
CA ASP A 714 -11.98 -7.07 33.90
C ASP A 714 -10.86 -8.11 33.75
N THR A 715 -11.24 -9.35 33.47
CA THR A 715 -10.29 -10.41 33.10
C THR A 715 -10.02 -10.34 31.60
N LEU A 716 -8.79 -10.03 31.20
CA LEU A 716 -8.35 -10.02 29.80
C LEU A 716 -7.55 -11.30 29.52
N GLU A 717 -7.99 -12.09 28.54
CA GLU A 717 -7.40 -13.38 28.20
C GLU A 717 -6.99 -13.41 26.72
N ILE A 718 -5.79 -13.96 26.46
CA ILE A 718 -5.25 -14.19 25.12
C ILE A 718 -5.05 -15.69 24.94
N ALA A 719 -5.76 -16.26 23.98
CA ALA A 719 -5.58 -17.63 23.54
C ALA A 719 -4.89 -17.67 22.16
N SER A 720 -4.03 -18.66 21.92
CA SER A 720 -3.43 -18.87 20.60
C SER A 720 -3.38 -20.34 20.22
N LYS A 721 -3.22 -20.63 18.93
CA LYS A 721 -3.08 -21.98 18.37
C LYS A 721 -1.74 -22.17 17.67
N ALA A 722 -1.17 -23.36 17.82
CA ALA A 722 -0.17 -23.86 16.91
C ALA A 722 -0.83 -24.33 15.61
N MET A 723 -0.40 -23.80 14.46
CA MET A 723 -1.00 -24.03 13.15
C MET A 723 0.08 -24.44 12.12
N THR A 724 -0.31 -25.18 11.09
CA THR A 724 0.54 -25.45 9.92
C THR A 724 -0.11 -24.87 8.67
N ASN A 725 0.70 -24.34 7.75
CA ASN A 725 0.23 -23.94 6.42
C ASN A 725 0.35 -25.07 5.38
N GLY A 726 0.91 -26.22 5.78
CA GLY A 726 1.11 -27.37 4.90
C GLY A 726 2.22 -27.21 3.85
N LYS A 727 3.01 -26.13 3.89
CA LYS A 727 3.97 -25.77 2.83
C LYS A 727 5.40 -26.22 3.09
N ILE A 728 5.80 -26.40 4.34
CA ILE A 728 7.16 -26.76 4.73
C ILE A 728 7.18 -28.21 5.19
N PRO A 729 7.73 -29.16 4.41
CA PRO A 729 7.88 -30.54 4.85
C PRO A 729 8.87 -30.65 6.01
N GLU A 730 8.50 -31.38 7.06
CA GLU A 730 9.36 -31.73 8.20
C GLU A 730 9.16 -33.22 8.50
N ASP A 731 10.20 -34.03 8.28
CA ASP A 731 10.15 -35.49 8.34
C ASP A 731 9.03 -36.12 7.48
N HIS A 732 8.05 -36.77 8.12
CA HIS A 732 6.90 -37.41 7.48
C HIS A 732 5.64 -36.52 7.48
N GLU A 733 5.78 -35.24 7.87
CA GLU A 733 4.69 -34.28 8.00
C GLU A 733 5.10 -32.87 7.56
N THR A 734 4.40 -31.84 8.05
CA THR A 734 4.69 -30.43 7.77
C THR A 734 5.04 -29.69 9.06
N ALA A 735 5.86 -28.64 8.95
CA ALA A 735 6.25 -27.81 10.07
C ALA A 735 5.06 -27.05 10.67
N TRP A 736 5.16 -26.71 11.96
CA TRP A 736 4.10 -26.07 12.73
C TRP A 736 4.59 -24.81 13.46
N SER A 737 3.89 -23.71 13.20
CA SER A 737 4.01 -22.47 13.99
C SER A 737 3.54 -22.70 15.43
N ARG A 738 4.01 -21.88 16.37
CA ARG A 738 3.82 -22.13 17.81
C ARG A 738 2.90 -21.13 18.51
N GLY A 739 2.14 -20.33 17.79
CA GLY A 739 1.20 -19.38 18.41
C GLY A 739 1.87 -18.33 19.28
N ARG A 740 3.09 -17.90 18.93
CA ARG A 740 3.92 -17.03 19.79
C ARG A 740 3.36 -15.62 19.91
N TRP A 741 3.29 -15.09 21.13
CA TRP A 741 2.96 -13.68 21.38
C TRP A 741 3.69 -13.10 22.59
N SER A 742 3.98 -11.79 22.53
CA SER A 742 4.86 -11.10 23.48
C SER A 742 4.16 -10.05 24.34
N SER A 743 3.11 -9.40 23.82
CA SER A 743 2.40 -8.36 24.57
C SER A 743 1.10 -7.96 23.90
N ILE A 744 0.21 -7.34 24.67
CA ILE A 744 -0.90 -6.53 24.15
C ILE A 744 -0.69 -5.07 24.57
N ILE A 745 -0.81 -4.17 23.60
CA ILE A 745 -0.76 -2.72 23.80
C ILE A 745 -2.18 -2.21 23.88
N LEU A 746 -2.49 -1.43 24.91
CA LEU A 746 -3.79 -0.81 25.16
C LEU A 746 -3.63 0.72 25.25
N ASN A 747 -4.15 1.41 24.25
CA ASN A 747 -4.12 2.87 24.19
C ASN A 747 -5.50 3.43 24.58
N PRO A 748 -5.66 4.14 25.72
CA PRO A 748 -6.96 4.65 26.13
C PRO A 748 -7.59 5.51 25.04
N VAL A 749 -8.81 5.15 24.65
CA VAL A 749 -9.71 5.90 23.79
C VAL A 749 -10.61 6.70 24.72
N SER A 750 -10.13 7.85 25.18
CA SER A 750 -10.96 8.81 25.88
C SER A 750 -10.40 10.21 25.68
N TYR A 751 -11.31 11.18 25.51
CA TYR A 751 -11.09 12.62 25.39
C TYR A 751 -10.68 13.17 24.02
N THR A 752 -11.45 12.87 22.97
CA THR A 752 -11.55 13.78 21.81
C THR A 752 -12.96 14.26 21.53
N LEU A 753 -14.03 13.52 21.88
CA LEU A 753 -15.40 13.97 21.58
C LEU A 753 -15.84 15.23 22.36
N LYS A 754 -15.57 15.31 23.67
CA LYS A 754 -15.91 16.52 24.46
C LYS A 754 -15.14 17.75 24.02
N GLU A 755 -13.92 17.56 23.52
CA GLU A 755 -13.08 18.64 23.00
C GLU A 755 -13.50 19.01 21.57
N ALA A 756 -13.70 18.02 20.68
CA ALA A 756 -14.14 18.19 19.30
C ALA A 756 -15.54 18.81 19.20
N LEU A 757 -16.43 18.51 20.16
CA LEU A 757 -17.78 19.06 20.22
C LEU A 757 -17.91 20.25 21.16
N LYS A 758 -16.79 20.76 21.70
CA LYS A 758 -16.83 21.84 22.69
C LYS A 758 -17.54 23.08 22.16
N ASP A 759 -17.24 23.46 20.93
CA ASP A 759 -17.72 24.71 20.32
C ASP A 759 -19.01 24.52 19.48
N MET A 760 -19.54 23.29 19.42
CA MET A 760 -20.81 23.00 18.75
C MET A 760 -22.01 23.50 19.56
N THR A 761 -23.01 24.02 18.86
CA THR A 761 -24.28 24.44 19.47
C THR A 761 -25.07 23.20 19.87
N PRO A 762 -25.45 23.01 21.15
CA PRO A 762 -26.18 21.83 21.57
C PRO A 762 -27.64 21.87 21.10
N PHE A 763 -28.20 20.71 20.76
CA PHE A 763 -29.66 20.55 20.71
C PHE A 763 -30.23 20.68 22.12
N GLU A 764 -31.20 21.55 22.31
CA GLU A 764 -31.69 21.90 23.63
C GLU A 764 -33.00 21.18 23.96
N GLU A 765 -32.99 20.39 25.02
CA GLU A 765 -34.17 19.71 25.56
C GLU A 765 -35.14 20.74 26.19
N GLN A 766 -36.44 20.52 25.96
CA GLN A 766 -37.52 21.36 26.50
C GLN A 766 -38.57 20.51 27.23
N ASN A 767 -38.76 20.76 28.53
CA ASN A 767 -39.80 20.16 29.37
C ASN A 767 -39.85 18.62 29.34
N GLY A 768 -38.69 17.97 29.39
CA GLY A 768 -38.52 16.53 29.33
C GLY A 768 -38.63 15.95 27.93
N PHE A 769 -38.50 16.75 26.86
CA PHE A 769 -38.61 16.30 25.46
C PHE A 769 -37.52 16.89 24.55
N LEU A 770 -36.97 16.07 23.66
CA LEU A 770 -36.02 16.47 22.61
C LEU A 770 -36.19 15.55 21.39
N GLU A 771 -36.25 16.10 20.18
CA GLU A 771 -36.26 15.37 18.91
C GLU A 771 -35.21 15.96 17.97
N VAL A 772 -34.45 15.12 17.27
CA VAL A 772 -33.31 15.52 16.44
C VAL A 772 -33.26 14.66 15.17
N GLU A 773 -32.99 15.30 14.03
CA GLU A 773 -32.73 14.63 12.75
C GLU A 773 -31.39 13.87 12.81
N ALA A 774 -31.33 12.67 12.25
CA ALA A 774 -30.15 11.84 12.35
C ALA A 774 -28.98 12.39 11.54
N GLU A 775 -29.26 13.03 10.41
CA GLU A 775 -28.28 13.74 9.57
C GLU A 775 -27.66 14.96 10.26
N ASP A 776 -28.29 15.53 11.29
CA ASP A 776 -27.79 16.69 12.03
C ASP A 776 -26.74 16.31 13.10
N TYR A 777 -25.99 15.22 12.89
CA TYR A 777 -24.92 14.84 13.80
C TYR A 777 -23.84 15.93 13.87
N HIS A 778 -23.28 16.16 15.06
CA HIS A 778 -22.15 17.08 15.22
C HIS A 778 -20.80 16.39 14.95
N PHE A 779 -20.77 15.06 15.00
CA PHE A 779 -19.56 14.29 14.74
C PHE A 779 -19.91 12.92 14.15
N ASN A 780 -19.10 12.48 13.20
CA ASN A 780 -19.24 11.19 12.54
C ASN A 780 -17.87 10.55 12.30
N SER A 781 -17.70 9.32 12.77
CA SER A 781 -16.45 8.56 12.67
C SER A 781 -16.73 7.12 12.28
N ASN A 782 -15.83 6.51 11.49
CA ASN A 782 -15.83 5.06 11.29
C ASN A 782 -15.47 4.30 12.57
N ASN A 783 -14.98 5.01 13.59
CA ASN A 783 -14.65 4.51 14.91
C ASN A 783 -13.60 3.38 14.89
N GLU A 784 -12.64 3.43 13.95
CA GLU A 784 -11.68 2.35 13.66
C GLU A 784 -12.34 1.03 13.22
N SER A 785 -13.63 1.07 12.90
CA SER A 785 -14.32 -0.02 12.22
C SER A 785 -14.21 0.14 10.70
N PRO A 786 -14.38 -0.94 9.93
CA PRO A 786 -14.36 -0.84 8.48
C PRO A 786 -15.64 -0.22 7.88
N ARG A 787 -16.60 0.23 8.72
CA ARG A 787 -17.87 0.84 8.31
C ARG A 787 -18.04 2.24 8.94
N LYS A 788 -18.77 3.13 8.28
CA LYS A 788 -19.13 4.47 8.79
C LYS A 788 -20.59 4.79 8.46
N TRP A 789 -21.15 5.81 9.10
CA TRP A 789 -22.42 6.39 8.70
C TRP A 789 -22.22 7.34 7.52
N TYR A 790 -23.04 7.21 6.49
CA TYR A 790 -23.05 8.09 5.34
C TYR A 790 -24.41 8.79 5.24
N LEU A 791 -24.37 10.10 4.97
CA LEU A 791 -25.56 10.88 4.66
C LEU A 791 -26.14 10.44 3.31
N GLN A 792 -27.44 10.20 3.30
CA GLN A 792 -28.22 9.85 2.12
C GLN A 792 -29.28 10.93 1.90
N SER A 793 -29.25 11.57 0.74
CA SER A 793 -30.25 12.53 0.29
C SER A 793 -30.30 12.53 -1.24
N LYS A 794 -31.30 13.17 -1.84
CA LYS A 794 -31.40 13.28 -3.32
C LYS A 794 -30.16 13.88 -3.98
N ASP A 795 -29.45 14.76 -3.27
CA ASP A 795 -28.31 15.51 -3.80
C ASP A 795 -26.94 14.92 -3.40
N ASN A 796 -26.93 13.90 -2.52
CA ASN A 796 -25.71 13.24 -2.06
C ASN A 796 -25.65 11.79 -2.55
N SER A 797 -24.66 11.49 -3.39
CA SER A 797 -24.34 10.12 -3.77
C SER A 797 -23.36 9.50 -2.78
N VAL A 798 -23.70 8.33 -2.24
CA VAL A 798 -22.76 7.54 -1.43
C VAL A 798 -21.79 6.77 -2.34
N PRO A 799 -20.56 6.49 -1.91
CA PRO A 799 -19.51 5.86 -2.74
C PRO A 799 -19.76 4.40 -3.13
N PHE A 800 -20.98 3.88 -2.92
CA PHE A 800 -21.37 2.50 -3.18
C PHE A 800 -22.62 2.49 -4.11
N GLU A 801 -22.40 2.38 -5.43
CA GLU A 801 -23.36 2.63 -6.53
C GLU A 801 -24.63 1.72 -6.60
N ASN A 802 -24.92 0.86 -5.62
CA ASN A 802 -26.04 -0.09 -5.68
C ASN A 802 -26.96 -0.11 -4.44
N THR A 803 -26.94 0.93 -3.60
CA THR A 803 -27.85 1.00 -2.45
C THR A 803 -29.21 1.55 -2.87
N LYS A 804 -30.31 0.86 -2.49
CA LYS A 804 -31.66 1.43 -2.61
C LYS A 804 -31.75 2.66 -1.71
N GLU A 805 -32.26 3.73 -2.28
CA GLU A 805 -32.33 5.07 -1.71
C GLU A 805 -33.76 5.32 -1.17
N HIS A 806 -33.90 5.78 0.08
CA HIS A 806 -35.19 5.95 0.76
C HIS A 806 -35.49 7.40 1.24
N SER A 807 -34.65 8.37 0.89
CA SER A 807 -34.67 9.76 1.37
C SER A 807 -35.97 10.46 1.05
N SER A 808 -36.58 10.22 -0.11
CA SER A 808 -37.86 10.83 -0.49
C SER A 808 -39.02 10.56 0.49
N SER A 809 -38.88 9.55 1.35
CA SER A 809 -39.87 9.18 2.39
C SER A 809 -39.37 9.42 3.82
N ALA A 810 -38.11 9.84 3.96
CA ALA A 810 -37.48 10.20 5.22
C ALA A 810 -37.93 11.61 5.66
N SER A 811 -37.81 11.91 6.96
CA SER A 811 -37.91 13.26 7.49
C SER A 811 -36.82 14.13 6.84
N GLY A 812 -37.09 15.42 6.62
CA GLY A 812 -36.11 16.31 5.97
C GLY A 812 -35.73 15.97 4.51
N ASN A 813 -36.23 14.86 3.95
CA ASN A 813 -35.69 14.20 2.75
C ASN A 813 -34.22 13.75 2.89
N ALA A 814 -33.78 13.35 4.08
CA ALA A 814 -32.45 12.81 4.30
C ALA A 814 -32.44 11.79 5.45
N TYR A 815 -31.38 10.97 5.52
CA TYR A 815 -31.14 10.03 6.60
C TYR A 815 -29.65 9.61 6.58
N ILE A 816 -29.21 8.84 7.58
CA ILE A 816 -27.86 8.25 7.58
C ILE A 816 -27.91 6.73 7.47
N LYS A 817 -26.97 6.15 6.73
CA LYS A 817 -26.85 4.70 6.51
C LYS A 817 -25.47 4.18 6.89
N ALA A 818 -25.43 3.05 7.61
CA ALA A 818 -24.21 2.32 7.92
C ALA A 818 -23.68 1.59 6.67
N LEU A 819 -22.53 1.99 6.12
CA LEU A 819 -21.96 1.40 4.89
C LEU A 819 -20.47 1.08 5.04
N PRO A 820 -19.91 0.18 4.20
CA PRO A 820 -20.60 -0.65 3.19
C PRO A 820 -21.54 -1.70 3.80
N ASP A 821 -22.68 -1.93 3.16
CA ASP A 821 -23.64 -2.98 3.51
C ASP A 821 -23.21 -4.30 2.85
N THR A 822 -22.60 -5.16 3.64
CA THR A 822 -22.06 -6.45 3.20
C THR A 822 -22.90 -7.63 3.66
N ARG A 823 -23.94 -7.38 4.46
CA ARG A 823 -24.80 -8.41 5.04
C ARG A 823 -26.28 -8.10 4.81
N VAL A 824 -26.65 -8.07 3.54
CA VAL A 824 -28.02 -7.75 3.09
C VAL A 824 -29.03 -8.83 3.51
N THR A 825 -28.60 -10.10 3.57
CA THR A 825 -29.46 -11.25 3.84
C THR A 825 -28.84 -12.21 4.85
N HIS A 826 -29.66 -13.08 5.45
CA HIS A 826 -29.20 -14.13 6.36
C HIS A 826 -28.23 -15.15 5.75
N LYS A 827 -28.10 -15.18 4.41
CA LYS A 827 -27.14 -16.04 3.70
C LYS A 827 -25.74 -15.46 3.72
N ASP A 828 -25.62 -14.15 3.90
CA ASP A 828 -24.35 -13.45 3.94
C ASP A 828 -23.66 -13.71 5.29
N PRO A 829 -22.32 -13.89 5.29
CA PRO A 829 -21.59 -14.27 6.49
C PRO A 829 -21.71 -13.19 7.56
N LEU A 830 -22.07 -13.58 8.78
CA LEU A 830 -21.99 -12.71 9.96
C LEU A 830 -20.55 -12.70 10.45
N ILE A 831 -19.89 -11.55 10.35
CA ILE A 831 -18.49 -11.35 10.73
C ILE A 831 -18.44 -10.29 11.83
N GLN A 832 -18.15 -10.76 13.05
CA GLN A 832 -18.03 -9.89 14.23
C GLN A 832 -16.87 -8.89 14.06
N GLY A 833 -17.14 -7.62 14.33
CA GLY A 833 -16.18 -6.52 14.17
C GLY A 833 -16.00 -6.05 12.72
N GLU A 834 -16.76 -6.62 11.79
CA GLU A 834 -16.73 -6.24 10.38
C GLU A 834 -18.09 -5.74 9.93
N ASN A 835 -19.09 -6.61 9.82
CA ASN A 835 -20.48 -6.27 9.45
C ASN A 835 -21.46 -6.38 10.62
N PHE A 836 -20.97 -6.87 11.77
CA PHE A 836 -21.77 -7.03 12.97
C PHE A 836 -20.97 -6.64 14.21
N PHE A 837 -21.48 -5.68 14.99
CA PHE A 837 -20.82 -5.06 16.13
C PHE A 837 -21.65 -5.27 17.40
N PRO A 838 -21.58 -6.45 18.05
CA PRO A 838 -22.40 -6.74 19.23
C PRO A 838 -22.01 -5.92 20.46
N VAL A 839 -20.78 -5.40 20.47
CA VAL A 839 -20.26 -4.55 21.54
C VAL A 839 -20.56 -3.09 21.20
N PRO A 840 -21.31 -2.35 22.04
CA PRO A 840 -21.64 -0.95 21.76
C PRO A 840 -20.38 -0.09 21.64
N GLY A 841 -20.43 0.91 20.76
CA GLY A 841 -19.34 1.84 20.55
C GLY A 841 -18.13 1.24 19.83
N THR A 842 -18.29 0.12 19.11
CA THR A 842 -17.21 -0.49 18.30
C THR A 842 -17.43 -0.41 16.79
N GLY A 843 -18.69 -0.33 16.33
CA GLY A 843 -19.01 0.02 14.94
C GLY A 843 -18.90 1.53 14.68
N GLY A 844 -19.10 1.95 13.43
CA GLY A 844 -19.15 3.37 13.07
C GLY A 844 -20.16 4.14 13.93
N LEU A 845 -19.84 5.41 14.18
CA LEU A 845 -20.37 6.22 15.26
C LEU A 845 -20.82 7.59 14.74
N VAL A 846 -22.00 8.04 15.18
CA VAL A 846 -22.43 9.44 15.11
C VAL A 846 -22.71 9.97 16.51
N SER A 847 -22.44 11.26 16.74
CA SER A 847 -22.58 11.90 18.05
C SER A 847 -23.22 13.29 17.95
N TYR A 848 -24.04 13.61 18.96
CA TYR A 848 -24.85 14.81 19.06
C TYR A 848 -24.56 15.47 20.40
N LYS A 849 -24.26 16.77 20.37
CA LYS A 849 -24.14 17.58 21.58
C LYS A 849 -25.54 18.01 21.97
N VAL A 850 -25.95 17.75 23.21
CA VAL A 850 -27.26 18.12 23.72
C VAL A 850 -27.11 18.91 25.01
N LYS A 851 -28.10 19.75 25.30
CA LYS A 851 -28.23 20.43 26.58
C LYS A 851 -29.50 19.92 27.26
N ILE A 852 -29.32 19.17 28.34
CA ILE A 852 -30.40 18.65 29.18
C ILE A 852 -30.70 19.67 30.27
N ASN A 853 -31.91 20.22 30.25
CA ASN A 853 -32.38 21.20 31.22
C ASN A 853 -33.12 20.53 32.39
N THR A 854 -33.76 19.39 32.13
CA THR A 854 -34.55 18.63 33.11
C THR A 854 -33.87 17.29 33.43
N PRO A 855 -33.20 17.12 34.58
CA PRO A 855 -32.57 15.84 34.96
C PRO A 855 -33.59 14.71 35.10
N GLY A 856 -33.13 13.47 34.92
CA GLY A 856 -33.93 12.26 35.12
C GLY A 856 -33.68 11.20 34.06
N GLN A 857 -34.54 10.18 34.07
CA GLN A 857 -34.53 9.10 33.09
C GLN A 857 -35.33 9.53 31.85
N TYR A 858 -34.73 9.35 30.68
CA TYR A 858 -35.36 9.55 29.38
C TYR A 858 -35.46 8.24 28.63
N TYR A 859 -36.60 8.02 28.00
CA TYR A 859 -36.82 6.98 26.99
C TYR A 859 -36.27 7.46 25.67
N VAL A 860 -35.43 6.64 25.03
CA VAL A 860 -34.89 6.92 23.71
C VAL A 860 -35.73 6.20 22.67
N TRP A 861 -36.15 6.92 21.64
CA TRP A 861 -36.71 6.32 20.43
C TRP A 861 -35.84 6.64 19.23
N VAL A 862 -35.83 5.74 18.26
CA VAL A 862 -35.18 5.94 16.95
C VAL A 862 -36.19 5.66 15.84
N ARG A 863 -36.25 6.54 14.84
CA ARG A 863 -36.96 6.34 13.58
C ARG A 863 -35.96 5.79 12.59
N ALA A 864 -36.17 4.56 12.16
CA ALA A 864 -35.23 3.86 11.29
C ALA A 864 -35.97 3.04 10.23
N TYR A 865 -35.26 2.72 9.15
CA TYR A 865 -35.76 1.89 8.06
C TYR A 865 -35.00 0.58 8.06
N SER A 866 -35.73 -0.54 8.03
CA SER A 866 -35.13 -1.86 7.95
C SER A 866 -35.66 -2.58 6.72
N SER A 867 -34.75 -2.89 5.80
CA SER A 867 -35.01 -3.67 4.59
C SER A 867 -35.05 -5.17 4.88
N GLY A 868 -34.47 -5.64 5.99
CA GLY A 868 -34.35 -7.06 6.26
C GLY A 868 -34.10 -7.46 7.73
N PRO A 869 -33.84 -8.75 7.98
CA PRO A 869 -33.52 -9.22 9.32
C PRO A 869 -32.09 -8.83 9.77
N GLU A 870 -31.27 -8.27 8.89
CA GLU A 870 -29.84 -8.08 9.12
C GLU A 870 -29.38 -6.62 9.26
N ASP A 871 -30.26 -5.64 9.02
CA ASP A 871 -30.00 -4.21 9.04
C ASP A 871 -30.81 -3.48 10.14
N ASN A 872 -30.96 -4.10 11.31
CA ASN A 872 -32.02 -3.74 12.27
C ASN A 872 -31.58 -3.59 13.72
N GLY A 873 -30.27 -3.50 13.95
CA GLY A 873 -29.66 -3.27 15.25
C GLY A 873 -28.91 -1.94 15.38
N LEU A 874 -29.08 -1.28 16.52
CA LEU A 874 -28.34 -0.07 16.90
C LEU A 874 -28.00 -0.07 18.40
N HIS A 875 -27.02 0.73 18.82
CA HIS A 875 -26.77 1.05 20.23
C HIS A 875 -26.85 2.57 20.43
N VAL A 876 -27.23 3.00 21.64
CA VAL A 876 -27.15 4.41 22.08
C VAL A 876 -26.35 4.53 23.40
N GLY A 877 -25.58 5.60 23.51
CA GLY A 877 -24.74 5.93 24.66
C GLY A 877 -24.76 7.42 25.00
N VAL A 878 -24.20 7.76 26.15
CA VAL A 878 -24.08 9.13 26.67
C VAL A 878 -22.70 9.36 27.27
N ASP A 879 -22.08 10.50 26.95
CA ASP A 879 -20.78 10.96 27.45
C ASP A 879 -19.65 9.92 27.32
N GLY A 880 -19.65 9.19 26.20
CA GLY A 880 -18.69 8.12 25.93
C GLY A 880 -18.94 6.82 26.71
N THR A 881 -20.06 6.73 27.43
CA THR A 881 -20.51 5.53 28.13
C THR A 881 -21.72 4.90 27.42
N TRP A 882 -21.83 3.58 27.48
CA TRP A 882 -22.91 2.83 26.82
C TRP A 882 -23.66 2.02 27.88
N PRO A 883 -24.60 2.64 28.61
CA PRO A 883 -25.32 1.95 29.67
C PRO A 883 -26.06 0.75 29.09
N GLU A 884 -26.20 -0.33 29.87
CA GLU A 884 -26.90 -1.53 29.41
C GLU A 884 -28.29 -1.22 28.85
N SER A 885 -29.01 -0.28 29.46
CA SER A 885 -30.32 0.21 28.99
C SER A 885 -30.30 0.93 27.64
N GLY A 886 -29.14 1.34 27.13
CA GLY A 886 -28.97 1.96 25.81
C GLY A 886 -28.58 0.97 24.70
N GLN A 887 -28.31 -0.29 25.04
CA GLN A 887 -27.74 -1.24 24.08
C GLN A 887 -28.79 -2.08 23.38
N ARG A 888 -28.47 -2.53 22.14
CA ARG A 888 -29.26 -3.53 21.40
C ARG A 888 -30.70 -3.06 21.12
N ILE A 889 -30.80 -1.82 20.66
CA ILE A 889 -32.02 -1.32 20.01
C ILE A 889 -32.31 -2.22 18.81
N GLN A 890 -33.56 -2.64 18.66
CA GLN A 890 -33.95 -3.66 17.70
C GLN A 890 -35.20 -3.23 16.90
N LEU A 891 -35.15 -3.40 15.59
CA LEU A 891 -36.27 -3.11 14.67
C LEU A 891 -36.84 -4.39 14.03
N CYS A 892 -37.76 -5.05 14.75
CA CYS A 892 -38.50 -6.20 14.21
C CYS A 892 -39.77 -5.83 13.43
N LYS A 893 -40.41 -4.72 13.79
CA LYS A 893 -41.65 -4.24 13.14
C LYS A 893 -41.30 -3.18 12.08
N GLY A 894 -42.23 -2.95 11.15
CA GLY A 894 -42.09 -1.85 10.20
C GLY A 894 -41.05 -2.09 9.09
N LYS A 895 -40.91 -3.34 8.63
CA LYS A 895 -40.03 -3.64 7.50
C LYS A 895 -40.48 -2.87 6.26
N HIS A 896 -39.52 -2.35 5.51
CA HIS A 896 -39.73 -1.51 4.33
C HIS A 896 -40.53 -0.22 4.61
N ALA A 897 -40.46 0.32 5.83
CA ALA A 897 -41.07 1.59 6.20
C ALA A 897 -40.28 2.27 7.34
N TRP A 898 -40.22 3.59 7.33
CA TRP A 898 -39.69 4.36 8.45
C TRP A 898 -40.53 4.15 9.70
N THR A 899 -39.93 3.61 10.76
CA THR A 899 -40.66 3.17 11.94
C THR A 899 -39.93 3.56 13.21
N TRP A 900 -40.67 4.09 14.18
CA TRP A 900 -40.16 4.37 15.52
C TRP A 900 -40.00 3.10 16.35
N SER A 901 -38.85 2.94 17.01
CA SER A 901 -38.56 1.85 17.94
C SER A 901 -37.85 2.35 19.19
N SER A 902 -38.23 1.79 20.33
CA SER A 902 -37.53 1.87 21.63
C SER A 902 -37.38 0.46 22.22
N ALA A 903 -37.29 -0.55 21.35
CA ALA A 903 -37.28 -1.95 21.77
C ALA A 903 -35.87 -2.45 22.08
N GLN A 904 -35.65 -2.94 23.31
CA GLN A 904 -34.38 -3.54 23.68
C GLN A 904 -34.39 -5.05 23.50
N ARG A 905 -33.52 -5.57 22.63
CA ARG A 905 -33.30 -7.01 22.48
C ARG A 905 -32.67 -7.62 23.73
N VAL A 906 -33.22 -8.76 24.13
CA VAL A 906 -32.70 -9.61 25.22
C VAL A 906 -32.65 -11.08 24.76
N PRO A 907 -31.86 -11.96 25.42
CA PRO A 907 -31.70 -13.35 24.98
C PRO A 907 -33.02 -14.13 24.79
N LYS A 908 -34.03 -13.85 25.62
CA LYS A 908 -35.34 -14.54 25.57
C LYS A 908 -36.31 -13.96 24.54
N ASN A 909 -36.03 -12.77 24.00
CA ASN A 909 -36.90 -12.08 23.05
C ASN A 909 -36.05 -11.32 22.03
N HIS A 910 -35.88 -11.92 20.85
CA HIS A 910 -35.05 -11.38 19.78
C HIS A 910 -35.58 -10.06 19.19
N CYS A 911 -36.88 -9.77 19.35
CA CYS A 911 -37.48 -8.50 18.94
C CYS A 911 -37.46 -7.43 20.02
N GLY A 912 -37.05 -7.80 21.23
CA GLY A 912 -36.97 -6.91 22.36
C GLY A 912 -38.30 -6.49 22.94
N TYR A 913 -38.23 -5.78 24.07
CA TYR A 913 -39.38 -5.20 24.74
C TYR A 913 -39.46 -3.71 24.39
N PRO A 914 -40.59 -3.18 23.92
CA PRO A 914 -40.73 -1.76 23.59
C PRO A 914 -40.63 -0.89 24.84
N GLN A 915 -40.24 0.39 24.67
CA GLN A 915 -40.14 1.39 25.74
C GLN A 915 -39.19 0.98 26.87
N THR A 916 -38.08 0.33 26.52
CA THR A 916 -37.05 -0.07 27.51
C THR A 916 -35.69 0.51 27.22
N ILE A 917 -35.49 1.18 26.08
CA ILE A 917 -34.24 1.88 25.82
C ILE A 917 -34.26 3.20 26.58
N THR A 918 -33.34 3.37 27.54
CA THR A 918 -33.28 4.57 28.39
C THR A 918 -31.87 5.08 28.61
N LEU A 919 -31.75 6.40 28.72
CA LEU A 919 -30.56 7.10 29.23
C LEU A 919 -30.93 7.86 30.51
N ASN A 920 -29.99 8.00 31.44
CA ASN A 920 -30.20 8.72 32.69
C ASN A 920 -29.26 9.91 32.78
N PHE A 921 -29.80 11.09 33.10
CA PHE A 921 -29.05 12.33 33.27
C PHE A 921 -29.21 12.81 34.71
N GLU A 922 -28.14 12.71 35.51
CA GLU A 922 -28.18 13.03 36.95
C GLU A 922 -28.18 14.53 37.22
N THR A 923 -27.59 15.32 36.31
CA THR A 923 -27.42 16.76 36.45
C THR A 923 -27.84 17.45 35.17
N PRO A 924 -28.38 18.68 35.24
CA PRO A 924 -28.60 19.49 34.05
C PRO A 924 -27.24 19.90 33.47
N GLY A 925 -27.16 20.07 32.16
CA GLY A 925 -25.93 20.48 31.50
C GLY A 925 -25.78 19.96 30.07
N GLU A 926 -24.59 20.19 29.52
CA GLU A 926 -24.21 19.67 28.21
C GLU A 926 -23.77 18.21 28.31
N HIS A 927 -24.33 17.37 27.45
CA HIS A 927 -24.02 15.97 27.31
C HIS A 927 -23.76 15.63 25.84
N ILE A 928 -23.08 14.52 25.58
CA ILE A 928 -22.91 13.98 24.23
C ILE A 928 -23.65 12.66 24.11
N ILE A 929 -24.70 12.63 23.31
CA ILE A 929 -25.39 11.39 22.95
C ILE A 929 -24.71 10.81 21.72
N SER A 930 -24.56 9.50 21.67
CA SER A 930 -23.93 8.84 20.52
C SER A 930 -24.68 7.57 20.13
N PHE A 931 -24.75 7.33 18.82
CA PHE A 931 -25.29 6.11 18.25
C PHE A 931 -24.20 5.36 17.51
N SER A 932 -24.07 4.06 17.81
CA SER A 932 -23.12 3.18 17.12
C SER A 932 -23.87 2.06 16.44
N MET A 933 -23.50 1.79 15.20
CA MET A 933 -24.09 0.70 14.43
C MET A 933 -23.83 -0.63 15.15
N ARG A 934 -24.87 -1.49 15.21
CA ARG A 934 -24.71 -2.89 15.58
C ARG A 934 -24.62 -3.78 14.35
N GLU A 935 -25.22 -3.36 13.26
CA GLU A 935 -25.30 -4.04 11.97
C GLU A 935 -25.01 -3.03 10.87
N ASP A 936 -24.29 -3.44 9.83
CA ASP A 936 -24.18 -2.64 8.60
C ASP A 936 -25.53 -2.62 7.86
N GLY A 937 -25.67 -1.71 6.90
CA GLY A 937 -26.93 -1.47 6.19
C GLY A 937 -27.99 -0.71 7.00
N PHE A 938 -27.86 -0.58 8.33
CA PHE A 938 -28.83 0.12 9.18
C PHE A 938 -29.05 1.57 8.74
N GLU A 939 -30.32 1.99 8.64
CA GLU A 939 -30.73 3.33 8.22
C GLU A 939 -31.42 4.07 9.37
N LEU A 940 -30.87 5.21 9.78
CA LEU A 940 -31.38 6.05 10.88
C LEU A 940 -31.79 7.42 10.34
N ASP A 941 -32.99 7.85 10.68
CA ASP A 941 -33.62 9.08 10.19
C ASP A 941 -33.87 10.09 11.31
N LYS A 942 -34.41 9.67 12.46
CA LYS A 942 -34.56 10.53 13.64
C LYS A 942 -34.29 9.81 14.94
N TRP A 943 -34.06 10.58 15.98
CA TRP A 943 -34.12 10.07 17.35
C TRP A 943 -34.75 11.09 18.30
N LEU A 944 -35.30 10.60 19.41
CA LEU A 944 -35.92 11.44 20.43
C LEU A 944 -35.57 10.97 21.84
N LEU A 945 -35.66 11.91 22.78
CA LEU A 945 -35.67 11.68 24.22
C LEU A 945 -36.99 12.18 24.81
N THR A 946 -37.60 11.38 25.68
CA THR A 946 -38.78 11.81 26.44
C THR A 946 -38.76 11.27 27.87
N GLN A 947 -39.14 12.07 28.86
CA GLN A 947 -39.38 11.59 30.23
C GLN A 947 -40.74 10.91 30.39
N ASP A 948 -41.68 11.14 29.47
CA ASP A 948 -43.00 10.51 29.51
C ASP A 948 -42.97 9.14 28.84
N LYS A 949 -43.03 8.09 29.66
CA LYS A 949 -43.10 6.70 29.20
C LYS A 949 -44.28 6.44 28.25
N ASN A 950 -45.36 7.21 28.34
CA ASN A 950 -46.58 6.98 27.56
C ASN A 950 -46.51 7.58 26.15
N VAL A 951 -45.49 8.39 25.86
CA VAL A 951 -45.27 8.90 24.50
C VAL A 951 -44.92 7.73 23.57
N ILE A 952 -45.72 7.60 22.52
CA ILE A 952 -45.47 6.72 21.37
C ILE A 952 -45.47 7.64 20.16
N PRO A 953 -44.31 7.91 19.55
CA PRO A 953 -44.22 8.79 18.39
C PRO A 953 -44.93 8.17 17.18
N GLU A 954 -45.55 9.01 16.36
CA GLU A 954 -46.19 8.59 15.10
C GLU A 954 -45.23 8.72 13.90
#